data_AF-A0A6J5YQP9-F1
#
_entry.id   AF-A0A6J5YQP9-F1
#
_cell.length_a   1.000
_cell.length_b   1.000
_cell.length_c   1.000
_cell.angle_alpha   90.00
_cell.angle_beta   90.00
_cell.angle_gamma   90.00
#
_symmetry.space_group_name_H-M   'P 1'
#
loop_
_entity.id
_entity.type
_entity.pdbx_description
1 polymer ?
#
loop_
_entity_poly.entity_id
_entity_poly.type
_entity_poly.pdbx_seq_one_letter_code
_entity_poly.pdbx_strand_id
1 'polypeptide(L)'
;MRLDQPIIRLPISTDIEALIAEISAIPDDVWRPHPEGMPGNSALPLVSVMGDPTNDSVVGPMRPTPHLEALPSVVNVMAGLTGLGCPIGRTRLMRIDIESEVKSHVDTNRYWWDHLRVHIPIITDPAVLFHVDDESVHMEPGSCWVFDTWQPHRVENPVNAPRIHLVIDTVGGAGFWSLIDRQTGALDPDSPLPAVQQVSAIAFETANQPLVMPSAEIDQTLANILHQFAEVDLDKAVELDQALISFRRSWKACWSHFGDNPQGFDSFDKLRDEADAVVDLIDDQLPNTVKVNEAIRQLVLRPSLAREAFGSSPQVAPATDPGAATAAAASTSAQPPQSTSPTVPAAKQIGEPITLDRPVFIISSPRSGSTMLFEAMMRAKESYTIGGESHQLIEAFAALAPAAHGWDSNRLTVDDISPEIVEKLSGSFVRRLKDRDGEPVQPGSVVRMIEKTPKNSLRIPFLAAAYPDAKFVYLWRDPRETISSMLDAWRSGRFVTYPDLPEWTGDRWSLLLTPGWRDLIGKSLPEIVANQWVTATTMMLDDLEALDPDRWCVTSYSALLADPDTELARLCANLDLTWDTETGGELPLSAMTLEAPQASKWERNAEEMKKVWDIVDPVAVRAHDVFADPPPIQPSKTRSAEAVKVGLTEEPDGAIPTDFSSVFTGSFASILEAANCSLAVTTYQSGRLVLVRRDGDKVNTHLRYFASPMGVAVQGAKLALGTKTTVWEFWNQQAAASTIDPEGRIDACYMPRRGHTTGDIRIHDLGYDADGQLWAVATRFSCLVTFDRENSFAPQWRPQFISGLSADDRCHLNGLAMVDGRPKYVTVLGMTDTPNGWRDDKAAGGAILDIDGGAPITVGLSMPHSPRWHNGKLWVLESGRGALCTVDVETGERETVAILPGFTRGLSFVGNIAFIGLSKVRETVFDGLPITQADTPRECGVWAVDINTGSIVGFMRFEGSVTELFEVAVLPGTQWPELVEPGAEATNDAFVLSDEALKDVIQPAKKAD
;
A
#
# COMPACT_ATOMS: atom_id res chain seq x y z
N MET A 1 21.77 8.39 2.44
CA MET A 1 21.50 6.95 2.53
C MET A 1 21.79 6.57 3.96
N ARG A 2 20.85 5.95 4.67
CA ARG A 2 20.94 5.79 6.14
C ARG A 2 21.63 4.49 6.50
N LEU A 3 22.50 4.55 7.51
CA LEU A 3 23.16 3.38 8.09
C LEU A 3 22.61 3.13 9.48
N ASP A 4 22.45 1.87 9.86
CA ASP A 4 21.96 1.49 11.19
C ASP A 4 22.97 1.79 12.32
N GLN A 5 24.24 2.03 11.95
CA GLN A 5 25.30 2.47 12.86
C GLN A 5 25.90 3.78 12.35
N PRO A 6 26.25 4.74 13.24
CA PRO A 6 26.81 6.03 12.86
C PRO A 6 28.08 5.91 12.00
N ILE A 7 28.96 4.95 12.31
CA ILE A 7 30.22 4.74 11.62
C ILE A 7 30.60 3.26 11.55
N ILE A 8 31.07 2.81 10.39
CA ILE A 8 31.34 1.39 10.12
C ILE A 8 32.73 1.24 9.49
N ARG A 9 33.56 0.37 10.10
CA ARG A 9 34.83 -0.06 9.52
C ARG A 9 34.59 -1.27 8.61
N LEU A 10 34.93 -1.13 7.34
CA LEU A 10 34.83 -2.23 6.39
C LEU A 10 36.12 -3.08 6.41
N PRO A 11 36.02 -4.41 6.20
CA PRO A 11 37.16 -5.32 6.17
C PRO A 11 37.90 -5.23 4.83
N ILE A 12 38.23 -4.01 4.39
CA ILE A 12 38.97 -3.71 3.17
C ILE A 12 40.30 -3.07 3.59
N SER A 13 41.41 -3.60 3.08
CA SER A 13 42.75 -3.06 3.29
C SER A 13 43.34 -2.57 1.97
N THR A 14 44.11 -1.48 2.04
CA THR A 14 44.79 -0.89 0.88
C THR A 14 46.30 -0.88 1.08
N ASP A 15 47.07 -0.88 -0.01
CA ASP A 15 48.52 -0.67 0.04
C ASP A 15 48.83 0.79 0.41
N ILE A 16 48.94 1.03 1.71
CA ILE A 16 49.08 2.37 2.28
C ILE A 16 50.44 3.00 1.95
N GLU A 17 51.51 2.20 1.85
CA GLU A 17 52.84 2.73 1.52
C GLU A 17 52.88 3.28 0.09
N ALA A 18 52.27 2.54 -0.86
CA ALA A 18 52.14 2.98 -2.24
C ALA A 18 51.30 4.26 -2.36
N LEU A 19 50.14 4.31 -1.67
CA LEU A 19 49.29 5.50 -1.64
C LEU A 19 49.99 6.72 -1.05
N ILE A 20 50.74 6.57 0.06
CA ILE A 20 51.48 7.68 0.68
C ILE A 20 52.56 8.21 -0.28
N ALA A 21 53.33 7.32 -0.90
CA ALA A 21 54.39 7.71 -1.83
C ALA A 21 53.84 8.47 -3.04
N GLU A 22 52.75 7.97 -3.62
CA GLU A 22 52.05 8.54 -4.78
C GLU A 22 51.46 9.92 -4.45
N ILE A 23 50.75 10.05 -3.33
CA ILE A 23 50.07 11.30 -2.94
C ILE A 23 51.05 12.36 -2.45
N SER A 24 52.15 11.97 -1.80
CA SER A 24 53.21 12.91 -1.38
C SER A 24 53.98 13.51 -2.57
N ALA A 25 53.89 12.90 -3.76
CA ALA A 25 54.53 13.41 -4.97
C ALA A 25 53.65 14.41 -5.75
N ILE A 26 52.40 14.62 -5.33
CA ILE A 26 51.46 15.55 -5.96
C ILE A 26 51.92 17.00 -5.69
N PRO A 27 52.14 17.82 -6.74
CA PRO A 27 52.49 19.23 -6.57
C PRO A 27 51.42 20.04 -5.82
N ASP A 28 51.82 21.01 -5.01
CA ASP A 28 50.86 21.82 -4.23
C ASP A 28 49.93 22.70 -5.09
N ASP A 29 50.32 23.06 -6.32
CA ASP A 29 49.57 23.95 -7.22
C ASP A 29 48.33 23.30 -7.85
N VAL A 30 48.23 21.98 -7.83
CA VAL A 30 47.03 21.26 -8.30
C VAL A 30 45.95 21.14 -7.23
N TRP A 31 46.29 21.36 -5.96
CA TRP A 31 45.32 21.38 -4.87
C TRP A 31 44.49 22.65 -4.94
N ARG A 32 43.16 22.48 -4.94
CA ARG A 32 42.23 23.60 -4.97
C ARG A 32 41.69 23.86 -3.57
N PRO A 33 41.43 25.12 -3.19
CA PRO A 33 40.68 25.40 -1.97
C PRO A 33 39.36 24.63 -1.96
N HIS A 34 38.91 24.21 -0.78
CA HIS A 34 37.62 23.54 -0.64
C HIS A 34 36.51 24.41 -1.25
N PRO A 35 35.56 23.83 -2.03
CA PRO A 35 34.52 24.61 -2.71
C PRO A 35 33.68 25.49 -1.78
N GLU A 36 33.53 25.08 -0.52
CA GLU A 36 32.79 25.83 0.51
C GLU A 36 33.66 26.87 1.25
N GLY A 37 34.91 27.07 0.82
CA GLY A 37 35.79 28.12 1.34
C GLY A 37 36.29 27.89 2.78
N MET A 38 36.24 26.66 3.28
CA MET A 38 36.73 26.31 4.62
C MET A 38 38.25 26.55 4.72
N PRO A 39 38.72 27.46 5.59
CA PRO A 39 40.14 27.75 5.75
C PRO A 39 40.93 26.47 6.06
N GLY A 40 42.09 26.30 5.42
CA GLY A 40 42.95 25.13 5.59
C GLY A 40 42.41 23.82 5.01
N ASN A 41 41.28 23.84 4.30
CA ASN A 41 40.77 22.66 3.60
C ASN A 41 41.04 22.80 2.11
N SER A 42 41.67 21.79 1.51
CA SER A 42 41.92 21.71 0.08
C SER A 42 41.50 20.34 -0.47
N ALA A 43 41.14 20.32 -1.74
CA ALA A 43 40.73 19.11 -2.43
C ALA A 43 41.40 18.99 -3.80
N LEU A 44 41.72 17.76 -4.18
CA LEU A 44 42.12 17.41 -5.54
C LEU A 44 41.04 16.49 -6.15
N PRO A 45 40.21 17.00 -7.08
CA PRO A 45 39.23 16.19 -7.78
C PRO A 45 39.88 15.14 -8.69
N LEU A 46 39.54 13.87 -8.48
CA LEU A 46 40.03 12.73 -9.26
C LEU A 46 38.97 12.16 -10.19
N VAL A 47 37.70 12.26 -9.78
CA VAL A 47 36.53 11.94 -10.61
C VAL A 47 35.52 13.06 -10.43
N SER A 48 35.07 13.64 -11.54
CA SER A 48 34.15 14.78 -11.56
C SER A 48 33.22 14.71 -12.77
N VAL A 49 32.22 15.60 -12.80
CA VAL A 49 31.29 15.71 -13.92
C VAL A 49 32.06 16.02 -15.20
N MET A 50 31.93 15.12 -16.18
CA MET A 50 32.64 15.14 -17.46
C MET A 50 34.18 15.13 -17.36
N GLY A 51 34.75 14.88 -16.17
CA GLY A 51 36.20 14.76 -15.96
C GLY A 51 36.91 16.12 -15.89
N ASP A 52 36.14 17.20 -15.75
CA ASP A 52 36.69 18.53 -15.56
C ASP A 52 37.15 18.71 -14.10
N PRO A 53 38.46 18.85 -13.82
CA PRO A 53 38.97 19.00 -12.45
C PRO A 53 38.57 20.33 -11.80
N THR A 54 38.01 21.26 -12.58
CA THR A 54 37.48 22.53 -12.08
C THR A 54 36.01 22.45 -11.68
N ASN A 55 35.34 21.35 -12.01
CA ASN A 55 33.90 21.20 -11.83
C ASN A 55 33.52 20.65 -10.44
N ASP A 56 32.98 21.58 -9.64
CA ASP A 56 32.23 21.44 -8.40
C ASP A 56 31.19 20.31 -8.32
N SER A 57 30.47 20.15 -9.44
CA SER A 57 29.12 19.58 -9.50
C SER A 57 29.07 18.11 -9.12
N VAL A 58 27.92 17.71 -8.59
CA VAL A 58 27.56 16.33 -8.28
C VAL A 58 26.58 15.76 -9.31
N VAL A 59 26.03 16.58 -10.21
CA VAL A 59 24.99 16.20 -11.16
C VAL A 59 25.60 16.02 -12.55
N GLY A 60 25.46 14.82 -13.10
CA GLY A 60 25.89 14.47 -14.45
C GLY A 60 26.91 13.33 -14.50
N PRO A 61 27.29 12.88 -15.71
CA PRO A 61 28.16 11.73 -15.89
C PRO A 61 29.55 11.95 -15.25
N MET A 62 29.94 11.05 -14.37
CA MET A 62 31.22 11.06 -13.69
C MET A 62 32.31 10.46 -14.59
N ARG A 63 33.44 11.15 -14.71
CA ARG A 63 34.59 10.73 -15.51
C ARG A 63 35.90 11.02 -14.76
N PRO A 64 36.96 10.26 -15.03
CA PRO A 64 38.27 10.51 -14.45
C PRO A 64 38.79 11.89 -14.89
N THR A 65 39.42 12.61 -13.96
CA THR A 65 40.16 13.84 -14.30
C THR A 65 41.57 13.49 -14.78
N PRO A 66 42.28 14.40 -15.46
CA PRO A 66 43.68 14.19 -15.83
C PRO A 66 44.60 13.88 -14.65
N HIS A 67 44.23 14.29 -13.44
CA HIS A 67 45.03 14.01 -12.24
C HIS A 67 44.98 12.53 -11.83
N LEU A 68 43.88 11.82 -12.10
CA LEU A 68 43.75 10.40 -11.76
C LEU A 68 44.64 9.50 -12.62
N GLU A 69 44.94 9.91 -13.86
CA GLU A 69 45.83 9.16 -14.76
C GLU A 69 47.25 9.00 -14.18
N ALA A 70 47.67 9.89 -13.29
CA ALA A 70 48.96 9.88 -12.62
C ALA A 70 48.97 9.12 -11.28
N LEU A 71 47.86 8.47 -10.89
CA LEU A 71 47.68 7.86 -9.56
C LEU A 71 47.26 6.36 -9.65
N PRO A 72 48.14 5.46 -10.14
CA PRO A 72 47.84 4.03 -10.27
C PRO A 72 47.41 3.33 -8.96
N SER A 73 47.88 3.78 -7.80
CA SER A 73 47.51 3.15 -6.52
C SER A 73 46.06 3.50 -6.14
N VAL A 74 45.64 4.74 -6.39
CA VAL A 74 44.24 5.17 -6.28
C VAL A 74 43.32 4.51 -7.31
N VAL A 75 43.83 4.18 -8.50
CA VAL A 75 43.08 3.39 -9.51
C VAL A 75 42.82 1.96 -9.00
N ASN A 76 43.79 1.31 -8.35
CA ASN A 76 43.64 -0.06 -7.81
C ASN A 76 42.59 -0.15 -6.71
N VAL A 77 42.72 0.71 -5.68
CA VAL A 77 41.62 1.56 -5.21
C VAL A 77 40.19 1.27 -5.67
N MET A 78 39.79 2.13 -6.60
CA MET A 78 38.50 2.16 -7.27
C MET A 78 38.17 0.86 -8.02
N ALA A 79 39.17 0.17 -8.58
CA ALA A 79 38.97 -1.10 -9.25
C ALA A 79 38.51 -2.19 -8.27
N GLY A 80 39.05 -2.21 -7.04
CA GLY A 80 38.59 -3.12 -5.98
C GLY A 80 37.14 -2.87 -5.58
N LEU A 81 36.74 -1.60 -5.42
CA LEU A 81 35.34 -1.23 -5.16
C LEU A 81 34.44 -1.59 -6.34
N THR A 82 34.89 -1.36 -7.58
CA THR A 82 34.19 -1.80 -8.80
C THR A 82 34.00 -3.32 -8.80
N GLY A 83 35.01 -4.08 -8.37
CA GLY A 83 34.95 -5.53 -8.22
C GLY A 83 33.97 -6.02 -7.16
N LEU A 84 33.53 -5.16 -6.23
CA LEU A 84 32.44 -5.39 -5.27
C LEU A 84 31.07 -4.94 -5.79
N GLY A 85 31.00 -4.46 -7.04
CA GLY A 85 29.80 -3.98 -7.69
C GLY A 85 29.52 -2.49 -7.49
N CYS A 86 30.45 -1.71 -6.93
CA CYS A 86 30.26 -0.29 -6.71
C CYS A 86 30.56 0.51 -7.99
N PRO A 87 29.59 1.26 -8.55
CA PRO A 87 29.93 2.31 -9.51
C PRO A 87 30.61 3.46 -8.76
N ILE A 88 31.64 4.04 -9.37
CA ILE A 88 32.44 5.12 -8.82
C ILE A 88 31.83 6.46 -9.21
N GLY A 89 31.34 7.18 -8.21
CA GLY A 89 30.88 8.54 -8.34
C GLY A 89 32.00 9.55 -8.13
N ARG A 90 31.63 10.73 -7.64
CA ARG A 90 32.57 11.81 -7.31
C ARG A 90 33.67 11.29 -6.37
N THR A 91 34.92 11.54 -6.74
CA THR A 91 36.08 11.05 -5.97
C THR A 91 37.15 12.12 -5.85
N ARG A 92 37.70 12.29 -4.64
CA ARG A 92 38.63 13.36 -4.31
C ARG A 92 39.65 12.93 -3.28
N LEU A 93 40.84 13.54 -3.32
CA LEU A 93 41.68 13.64 -2.14
C LEU A 93 41.26 14.88 -1.36
N MET A 94 40.98 14.71 -0.07
CA MET A 94 40.63 15.80 0.83
C MET A 94 41.73 16.01 1.85
N ARG A 95 42.35 17.18 1.81
CA ARG A 95 43.43 17.61 2.71
C ARG A 95 42.90 18.65 3.71
N ILE A 96 43.14 18.38 4.98
CA ILE A 96 42.96 19.32 6.09
C ILE A 96 44.35 19.71 6.57
N ASP A 97 44.71 20.98 6.43
CA ASP A 97 45.98 21.55 6.85
C ASP A 97 46.07 21.68 8.37
N ILE A 98 47.24 22.11 8.84
CA ILE A 98 47.60 22.30 10.25
C ILE A 98 46.54 23.14 10.98
N GLU A 99 46.19 22.72 12.21
CA GLU A 99 45.29 23.44 13.12
C GLU A 99 43.93 23.82 12.49
N SER A 100 43.50 23.08 11.47
CA SER A 100 42.24 23.31 10.77
C SER A 100 41.23 22.22 11.13
N GLU A 101 39.98 22.62 11.31
CA GLU A 101 38.87 21.72 11.62
C GLU A 101 37.85 21.73 10.49
N VAL A 102 37.12 20.62 10.36
CA VAL A 102 35.85 20.62 9.62
C VAL A 102 34.77 20.73 10.68
N LYS A 103 34.03 21.83 10.66
CA LYS A 103 32.96 22.09 11.62
C LYS A 103 31.83 21.08 11.48
N SER A 104 31.04 20.94 12.54
CA SER A 104 29.86 20.09 12.53
C SER A 104 28.90 20.51 11.41
N HIS A 105 28.57 19.57 10.54
CA HIS A 105 27.65 19.74 9.41
C HIS A 105 26.98 18.42 9.06
N VAL A 106 26.01 18.49 8.15
CA VAL A 106 25.30 17.35 7.56
C VAL A 106 25.36 17.49 6.04
N ASP A 107 25.60 16.40 5.32
CA ASP A 107 25.58 16.41 3.86
C ASP A 107 24.12 16.44 3.38
N THR A 108 23.65 17.60 2.91
CA THR A 108 22.22 17.81 2.59
C THR A 108 21.87 17.66 1.12
N ASN A 109 22.85 17.64 0.21
CA ASN A 109 22.58 17.51 -1.22
C ASN A 109 21.93 16.15 -1.55
N ARG A 110 20.93 16.15 -2.45
CA ARG A 110 20.27 14.93 -2.96
C ARG A 110 21.22 13.82 -3.38
N TYR A 111 22.40 14.15 -3.88
CA TYR A 111 23.41 13.16 -4.25
C TYR A 111 23.77 12.24 -3.06
N TRP A 112 24.08 12.79 -1.88
CA TRP A 112 24.42 11.95 -0.70
C TRP A 112 23.19 11.33 0.00
N TRP A 113 21.99 11.63 -0.47
CA TRP A 113 20.78 10.92 -0.06
C TRP A 113 20.78 9.45 -0.50
N ASP A 114 21.42 9.13 -1.62
CA ASP A 114 21.51 7.75 -2.14
C ASP A 114 22.95 7.23 -2.21
N HIS A 115 23.94 8.06 -1.89
CA HIS A 115 25.34 7.68 -1.95
C HIS A 115 25.95 7.55 -0.55
N LEU A 116 26.76 6.51 -0.39
CA LEU A 116 27.71 6.36 0.69
C LEU A 116 29.00 7.08 0.33
N ARG A 117 29.63 7.67 1.35
CA ARG A 117 30.95 8.28 1.24
C ARG A 117 31.99 7.36 1.86
N VAL A 118 32.81 6.74 1.02
CA VAL A 118 33.87 5.83 1.43
C VAL A 118 35.12 6.65 1.76
N HIS A 119 35.59 6.54 3.00
CA HIS A 119 36.81 7.18 3.48
C HIS A 119 37.95 6.18 3.59
N ILE A 120 39.07 6.49 2.95
CA ILE A 120 40.33 5.77 3.08
C ILE A 120 41.38 6.77 3.58
N PRO A 121 41.75 6.71 4.87
CA PRO A 121 42.78 7.58 5.44
C PRO A 121 44.14 7.24 4.85
N ILE A 122 44.88 8.24 4.39
CA ILE A 122 46.18 8.02 3.75
C ILE A 122 47.29 8.63 4.59
N ILE A 123 47.15 9.92 4.91
CA ILE A 123 48.03 10.61 5.85
C ILE A 123 47.14 11.10 6.99
N THR A 124 47.36 10.62 8.20
CA THR A 124 46.58 10.98 9.38
C THR A 124 47.40 10.66 10.64
N ASP A 125 47.03 11.26 11.77
CA ASP A 125 47.68 11.07 13.07
C ASP A 125 46.66 10.51 14.08
N PRO A 126 47.04 9.63 15.03
CA PRO A 126 46.15 9.09 16.05
C PRO A 126 45.36 10.13 16.87
N ALA A 127 45.85 11.37 16.95
CA ALA A 127 45.12 12.45 17.62
C ALA A 127 44.04 13.10 16.73
N VAL A 128 43.97 12.79 15.43
CA VAL A 128 42.88 13.20 14.55
C VAL A 128 41.64 12.36 14.84
N LEU A 129 40.55 13.03 15.20
CA LEU A 129 39.28 12.39 15.52
C LEU A 129 38.20 12.78 14.51
N PHE A 130 37.51 11.76 14.01
CA PHE A 130 36.29 11.91 13.21
C PHE A 130 35.10 11.66 14.13
N HIS A 131 34.16 12.59 14.15
CA HIS A 131 32.99 12.52 15.00
C HIS A 131 31.74 12.38 14.12
N VAL A 132 30.86 11.47 14.49
CA VAL A 132 29.51 11.31 13.89
C VAL A 132 28.55 11.16 15.05
N ASP A 133 27.68 12.14 15.21
CA ASP A 133 26.80 12.26 16.37
C ASP A 133 27.61 12.17 17.69
N ASP A 134 27.28 11.23 18.58
CA ASP A 134 27.98 10.99 19.84
C ASP A 134 29.22 10.07 19.73
N GLU A 135 29.45 9.47 18.56
CA GLU A 135 30.60 8.58 18.34
C GLU A 135 31.84 9.34 17.85
N SER A 136 33.01 8.90 18.30
CA SER A 136 34.30 9.45 17.87
C SER A 136 35.29 8.34 17.59
N VAL A 137 35.96 8.40 16.43
CA VAL A 137 36.95 7.39 16.05
C VAL A 137 38.16 8.03 15.39
N HIS A 138 39.33 7.45 15.64
CA HIS A 138 40.50 7.65 14.79
C HIS A 138 40.46 6.65 13.63
N MET A 139 40.37 7.15 12.39
CA MET A 139 40.43 6.29 11.21
C MET A 139 41.91 6.01 10.85
N GLU A 140 42.36 4.77 11.04
CA GLU A 140 43.75 4.36 10.83
C GLU A 140 44.20 4.46 9.35
N PRO A 141 45.48 4.76 9.05
CA PRO A 141 45.99 4.74 7.67
C PRO A 141 45.70 3.41 6.95
N GLY A 142 45.17 3.50 5.73
CA GLY A 142 44.89 2.36 4.84
C GLY A 142 43.64 1.53 5.18
N SER A 143 42.88 1.94 6.19
CA SER A 143 41.59 1.34 6.53
C SER A 143 40.44 1.93 5.68
N CYS A 144 39.31 1.23 5.59
CA CYS A 144 38.16 1.66 4.80
C CYS A 144 36.95 1.88 5.71
N TRP A 145 36.31 3.03 5.57
CA TRP A 145 35.20 3.45 6.42
C TRP A 145 34.04 4.00 5.62
N VAL A 146 32.83 3.80 6.12
CA VAL A 146 31.62 4.52 5.73
C VAL A 146 30.93 5.03 7.00
N PHE A 147 30.13 6.09 6.87
CA PHE A 147 29.40 6.67 7.98
C PHE A 147 28.08 7.25 7.50
N ASP A 148 27.14 7.47 8.42
CA ASP A 148 25.87 8.09 8.09
C ASP A 148 26.05 9.59 7.85
N THR A 149 26.10 9.97 6.58
CA THR A 149 26.24 11.37 6.14
C THR A 149 25.04 12.25 6.51
N TRP A 150 23.91 11.63 6.88
CA TRP A 150 22.72 12.31 7.35
C TRP A 150 22.76 12.65 8.85
N GLN A 151 23.80 12.23 9.57
CA GLN A 151 24.07 12.62 10.95
C GLN A 151 25.08 13.79 11.04
N PRO A 152 24.99 14.66 12.07
CA PRO A 152 25.97 15.71 12.29
C PRO A 152 27.37 15.13 12.45
N HIS A 153 28.32 15.59 11.64
CA HIS A 153 29.68 15.08 11.68
C HIS A 153 30.72 16.20 11.56
N ARG A 154 31.88 15.99 12.20
CA ARG A 154 32.99 16.95 12.24
C ARG A 154 34.33 16.23 12.29
N VAL A 155 35.40 16.94 11.94
CA VAL A 155 36.78 16.44 12.04
C VAL A 155 37.61 17.41 12.84
N GLU A 156 38.25 16.89 13.88
CA GLU A 156 39.19 17.61 14.71
C GLU A 156 40.61 17.15 14.35
N ASN A 157 41.42 18.07 13.81
CA ASN A 157 42.85 17.84 13.56
C ASN A 157 43.69 18.69 14.53
N PRO A 158 43.94 18.20 15.77
CA PRO A 158 44.66 18.96 16.78
C PRO A 158 46.18 18.95 16.56
N VAL A 159 46.68 18.26 15.53
CA VAL A 159 48.12 18.08 15.31
C VAL A 159 48.67 19.03 14.24
N ASN A 160 49.96 19.31 14.37
CA ASN A 160 50.72 20.12 13.42
C ASN A 160 51.18 19.29 12.21
N ALA A 161 50.26 18.56 11.59
CA ALA A 161 50.49 17.75 10.40
C ALA A 161 49.23 17.72 9.51
N PRO A 162 49.38 17.69 8.18
CA PRO A 162 48.24 17.63 7.27
C PRO A 162 47.58 16.25 7.34
N ARG A 163 46.25 16.22 7.29
CA ARG A 163 45.46 14.99 7.14
C ARG A 163 44.94 14.88 5.72
N ILE A 164 45.19 13.77 5.04
CA ILE A 164 44.72 13.48 3.68
C ILE A 164 43.94 12.16 3.66
N HIS A 165 42.68 12.21 3.24
CA HIS A 165 41.86 11.02 2.95
C HIS A 165 41.52 10.97 1.46
N LEU A 166 41.50 9.76 0.90
CA LEU A 166 40.79 9.47 -0.34
C LEU A 166 39.32 9.27 0.00
N VAL A 167 38.47 10.03 -0.67
CA VAL A 167 37.02 10.07 -0.46
C VAL A 167 36.34 9.69 -1.77
N ILE A 168 35.60 8.58 -1.76
CA ILE A 168 34.93 8.00 -2.93
C ILE A 168 33.44 7.93 -2.64
N ASP A 169 32.63 8.62 -3.42
CA ASP A 169 31.17 8.51 -3.34
C ASP A 169 30.68 7.34 -4.21
N THR A 170 29.73 6.54 -3.71
CA THR A 170 29.12 5.42 -4.44
C THR A 170 27.74 5.06 -3.88
N VAL A 171 26.82 4.59 -4.73
CA VAL A 171 25.56 3.95 -4.27
C VAL A 171 25.76 2.53 -3.71
N GLY A 172 26.98 2.00 -3.81
CA GLY A 172 27.32 0.63 -3.44
C GLY A 172 26.90 -0.41 -4.48
N GLY A 173 27.12 -1.67 -4.14
CA GLY A 173 26.72 -2.85 -4.92
C GLY A 173 26.51 -4.03 -3.98
N ALA A 174 25.91 -5.12 -4.46
CA ALA A 174 25.52 -6.25 -3.60
C ALA A 174 26.69 -6.79 -2.75
N GLY A 175 27.90 -6.88 -3.31
CA GLY A 175 29.10 -7.30 -2.57
C GLY A 175 29.51 -6.31 -1.50
N PHE A 176 29.41 -5.01 -1.77
CA PHE A 176 29.74 -3.95 -0.81
C PHE A 176 28.72 -3.89 0.34
N TRP A 177 27.42 -3.98 0.04
CA TRP A 177 26.36 -4.03 1.05
C TRP A 177 26.47 -5.26 1.95
N SER A 178 26.85 -6.42 1.40
CA SER A 178 27.12 -7.62 2.22
C SER A 178 28.26 -7.40 3.23
N LEU A 179 29.24 -6.54 2.94
CA LEU A 179 30.28 -6.19 3.91
C LEU A 179 29.74 -5.30 5.03
N ILE A 180 28.83 -4.38 4.71
CA ILE A 180 28.15 -3.52 5.70
C ILE A 180 27.25 -4.36 6.59
N ASP A 181 26.37 -5.18 6.01
CA ASP A 181 25.40 -6.01 6.73
C ASP A 181 26.07 -7.00 7.70
N ARG A 182 27.27 -7.49 7.35
CA ARG A 182 28.06 -8.33 8.25
C ARG A 182 28.61 -7.56 9.46
N GLN A 183 29.00 -6.30 9.28
CA GLN A 183 29.51 -5.47 10.38
C GLN A 183 28.39 -5.00 11.31
N THR A 184 27.17 -4.83 10.78
CA THR A 184 25.99 -4.47 11.57
C THR A 184 25.29 -5.66 12.22
N GLY A 185 25.67 -6.90 11.87
CA GLY A 185 25.11 -8.14 12.41
C GLY A 185 23.83 -8.62 11.71
N ALA A 186 23.46 -8.01 10.58
CA ALA A 186 22.36 -8.44 9.72
C ALA A 186 22.69 -9.72 8.92
N LEU A 187 23.98 -10.03 8.75
CA LEU A 187 24.47 -11.29 8.19
C LEU A 187 25.34 -12.05 9.21
N ASP A 188 25.35 -13.38 9.10
CA ASP A 188 26.18 -14.27 9.92
C ASP A 188 27.67 -13.84 9.87
N PRO A 189 28.31 -13.55 11.02
CA PRO A 189 29.73 -13.20 11.09
C PRO A 189 30.66 -14.26 10.49
N ASP A 190 30.24 -15.51 10.34
CA ASP A 190 31.04 -16.60 9.76
C ASP A 190 30.77 -16.83 8.26
N SER A 191 29.86 -16.05 7.66
CA SER A 191 29.59 -16.11 6.22
C SER A 191 30.86 -15.82 5.38
N PRO A 192 31.02 -16.45 4.21
CA PRO A 192 32.17 -16.17 3.35
C PRO A 192 32.16 -14.71 2.89
N LEU A 193 33.33 -14.05 2.93
CA LEU A 193 33.48 -12.71 2.40
C LEU A 193 33.17 -12.70 0.88
N PRO A 194 32.54 -11.64 0.37
CA PRO A 194 32.29 -11.50 -1.05
C PRO A 194 33.62 -11.49 -1.81
N ALA A 195 33.69 -12.27 -2.89
CA ALA A 195 34.86 -12.29 -3.75
C ALA A 195 34.94 -10.99 -4.55
N VAL A 196 36.08 -10.28 -4.45
CA VAL A 196 36.36 -9.10 -5.27
C VAL A 196 36.65 -9.56 -6.70
N GLN A 197 35.79 -9.18 -7.65
CA GLN A 197 36.00 -9.51 -9.05
C GLN A 197 37.14 -8.68 -9.64
N GLN A 198 38.01 -9.31 -10.43
CA GLN A 198 38.98 -8.55 -11.22
C GLN A 198 38.27 -7.83 -12.35
N VAL A 199 38.49 -6.53 -12.46
CA VAL A 199 37.87 -5.68 -13.47
C VAL A 199 38.92 -5.14 -14.43
N SER A 200 38.58 -5.10 -15.72
CA SER A 200 39.46 -4.54 -16.77
C SER A 200 39.32 -3.03 -16.90
N ALA A 201 38.28 -2.43 -16.30
CA ALA A 201 38.02 -1.00 -16.28
C ALA A 201 37.23 -0.62 -15.03
N ILE A 202 37.44 0.60 -14.53
CA ILE A 202 36.63 1.18 -13.45
C ILE A 202 35.24 1.52 -14.00
N ALA A 203 34.19 1.13 -13.28
CA ALA A 203 32.83 1.54 -13.61
C ALA A 203 32.57 2.92 -12.99
N PHE A 204 32.34 3.94 -13.81
CA PHE A 204 31.96 5.27 -13.32
C PHE A 204 30.45 5.46 -13.43
N GLU A 205 29.88 6.26 -12.53
CA GLU A 205 28.48 6.67 -12.59
C GLU A 205 28.19 7.49 -13.85
N THR A 206 27.22 7.06 -14.65
CA THR A 206 26.84 7.75 -15.89
C THR A 206 25.48 8.45 -15.79
N ALA A 207 24.66 8.02 -14.83
CA ALA A 207 23.39 8.64 -14.49
C ALA A 207 23.23 8.59 -12.96
N ASN A 208 23.31 9.75 -12.32
CA ASN A 208 23.22 9.89 -10.87
C ASN A 208 22.07 10.80 -10.42
N GLN A 209 21.34 11.38 -11.38
CA GLN A 209 20.11 12.12 -11.15
C GLN A 209 19.27 12.10 -12.43
N PRO A 210 17.94 11.93 -12.34
CA PRO A 210 17.07 12.03 -13.50
C PRO A 210 16.90 13.49 -13.97
N LEU A 211 16.54 13.69 -15.24
CA LEU A 211 16.30 15.02 -15.82
C LEU A 211 15.10 15.72 -15.16
N VAL A 212 14.04 14.96 -14.91
CA VAL A 212 12.90 15.34 -14.08
C VAL A 212 12.78 14.26 -13.01
N MET A 213 12.51 14.62 -11.75
CA MET A 213 12.37 13.66 -10.65
C MET A 213 11.01 12.92 -10.72
N PRO A 214 10.98 11.57 -10.71
CA PRO A 214 9.74 10.80 -10.74
C PRO A 214 8.85 11.10 -9.53
N SER A 215 7.52 11.08 -9.73
CA SER A 215 6.57 11.40 -8.66
C SER A 215 6.71 10.49 -7.44
N ALA A 216 7.01 9.20 -7.64
CA ALA A 216 7.21 8.25 -6.54
C ALA A 216 8.44 8.58 -5.70
N GLU A 217 9.50 9.12 -6.32
CA GLU A 217 10.71 9.53 -5.62
C GLU A 217 10.47 10.79 -4.79
N ILE A 218 9.70 11.75 -5.32
CA ILE A 218 9.23 12.93 -4.58
C ILE A 218 8.38 12.51 -3.36
N ASP A 219 7.39 11.64 -3.58
CA ASP A 219 6.51 11.16 -2.52
C ASP A 219 7.29 10.47 -1.40
N GLN A 220 8.23 9.58 -1.75
CA GLN A 220 9.05 8.85 -0.78
C GLN A 220 10.03 9.77 -0.03
N THR A 221 10.68 10.69 -0.74
CA THR A 221 11.66 11.62 -0.14
C THR A 221 10.98 12.59 0.81
N LEU A 222 9.84 13.17 0.39
CA LEU A 222 9.03 14.01 1.27
C LEU A 222 8.51 13.23 2.47
N ALA A 223 8.01 12.01 2.29
CA ALA A 223 7.56 11.18 3.41
C ALA A 223 8.69 10.96 4.44
N ASN A 224 9.92 10.70 3.98
CA ASN A 224 11.08 10.51 4.86
C ASN A 224 11.50 11.79 5.61
N ILE A 225 11.46 12.95 4.95
CA ILE A 225 11.75 14.24 5.60
C ILE A 225 10.66 14.60 6.60
N LEU A 226 9.40 14.43 6.22
CA LEU A 226 8.25 14.76 7.05
C LEU A 226 8.11 13.83 8.25
N HIS A 227 8.50 12.57 8.11
CA HIS A 227 8.59 11.63 9.23
C HIS A 227 9.62 12.09 10.27
N GLN A 228 10.79 12.56 9.83
CA GLN A 228 11.80 13.09 10.74
C GLN A 228 11.41 14.45 11.31
N PHE A 229 10.80 15.31 10.51
CA PHE A 229 10.31 16.59 11.01
C PHE A 229 9.23 16.34 12.08
N ALA A 230 8.42 15.29 11.89
CA ALA A 230 7.42 14.87 12.86
C ALA A 230 7.99 14.42 14.21
N GLU A 231 9.25 13.99 14.28
CA GLU A 231 9.94 13.70 15.54
C GLU A 231 10.26 14.98 16.33
N VAL A 232 10.43 16.12 15.65
CA VAL A 232 10.71 17.42 16.27
C VAL A 232 9.43 18.20 16.54
N ASP A 233 8.61 18.37 15.51
CA ASP A 233 7.37 19.14 15.54
C ASP A 233 6.34 18.45 14.64
N LEU A 234 5.54 17.58 15.26
CA LEU A 234 4.55 16.78 14.54
C LEU A 234 3.58 17.67 13.76
N ASP A 235 3.11 18.80 14.32
CA ASP A 235 2.14 19.73 13.73
C ASP A 235 2.68 20.46 12.52
N LYS A 236 3.85 21.09 12.65
CA LYS A 236 4.46 21.80 11.52
C LYS A 236 4.82 20.83 10.41
N ALA A 237 5.24 19.62 10.75
CA ALA A 237 5.41 18.56 9.76
C ALA A 237 4.08 18.19 9.10
N VAL A 238 2.94 18.28 9.80
CA VAL A 238 1.66 18.03 9.15
C VAL A 238 1.32 19.16 8.19
N GLU A 239 1.45 20.38 8.67
CA GLU A 239 1.08 21.60 7.95
C GLU A 239 1.89 21.67 6.66
N LEU A 240 3.18 21.34 6.74
CA LEU A 240 4.04 21.22 5.58
C LEU A 240 3.66 20.07 4.65
N ASP A 241 3.40 18.86 5.17
CA ASP A 241 2.96 17.70 4.37
C ASP A 241 1.73 18.06 3.55
N GLN A 242 0.81 18.74 4.20
CA GLN A 242 -0.45 19.20 3.67
C GLN A 242 -0.30 20.30 2.64
N ALA A 243 0.50 21.33 2.94
CA ALA A 243 0.78 22.42 2.01
C ALA A 243 1.47 21.90 0.72
N LEU A 244 2.21 20.78 0.83
CA LEU A 244 2.83 20.10 -0.30
C LEU A 244 1.95 19.07 -1.02
N ILE A 245 0.70 18.80 -0.58
CA ILE A 245 -0.19 17.82 -1.27
C ILE A 245 -0.54 18.29 -2.68
N SER A 246 -0.81 19.59 -2.85
CA SER A 246 -1.09 20.16 -4.17
C SER A 246 0.09 19.97 -5.11
N PHE A 247 1.30 20.27 -4.62
CA PHE A 247 2.54 20.03 -5.35
C PHE A 247 2.69 18.55 -5.74
N ARG A 248 2.59 17.60 -4.81
CA ARG A 248 2.75 16.16 -5.10
C ARG A 248 1.75 15.64 -6.13
N ARG A 249 0.47 16.01 -6.00
CA ARG A 249 -0.59 15.60 -6.94
C ARG A 249 -0.41 16.23 -8.31
N SER A 250 -0.12 17.53 -8.35
CA SER A 250 0.08 18.27 -9.59
C SER A 250 1.36 17.83 -10.29
N TRP A 251 2.43 17.54 -9.54
CA TRP A 251 3.65 16.96 -10.07
C TRP A 251 3.40 15.58 -10.65
N LYS A 252 2.64 14.71 -9.96
CA LYS A 252 2.27 13.38 -10.47
C LYS A 252 1.43 13.46 -11.75
N ALA A 253 0.49 14.39 -11.84
CA ALA A 253 -0.28 14.64 -13.05
C ALA A 253 0.61 15.16 -14.18
N CYS A 254 1.48 16.13 -13.89
CA CYS A 254 2.44 16.72 -14.82
C CYS A 254 3.44 15.67 -15.33
N TRP A 255 3.97 14.82 -14.44
CA TRP A 255 4.82 13.68 -14.75
C TRP A 255 4.11 12.66 -15.64
N SER A 256 2.87 12.31 -15.33
CA SER A 256 2.10 11.35 -16.14
C SER A 256 1.79 11.90 -17.53
N HIS A 257 1.76 13.22 -17.68
CA HIS A 257 1.50 13.89 -18.96
C HIS A 257 2.77 14.10 -19.79
N PHE A 258 3.87 14.54 -19.17
CA PHE A 258 5.07 14.96 -19.88
C PHE A 258 6.28 14.03 -19.69
N GLY A 259 6.35 13.23 -18.62
CA GLY A 259 7.56 12.48 -18.28
C GLY A 259 8.77 13.42 -18.14
N ASP A 260 9.84 13.13 -18.89
CA ASP A 260 11.04 13.96 -19.02
C ASP A 260 11.03 14.88 -20.26
N ASN A 261 9.88 15.02 -20.94
CA ASN A 261 9.75 15.83 -22.14
C ASN A 261 9.94 17.34 -21.84
N PRO A 262 10.81 18.05 -22.59
CA PRO A 262 11.02 19.48 -22.45
C PRO A 262 9.78 20.36 -22.51
N GLN A 263 8.71 19.92 -23.19
CA GLN A 263 7.43 20.67 -23.25
C GLN A 263 6.77 20.83 -21.86
N GLY A 264 7.05 19.92 -20.92
CA GLY A 264 6.55 20.00 -19.56
C GLY A 264 7.39 20.86 -18.63
N PHE A 265 8.58 21.29 -19.03
CA PHE A 265 9.55 21.91 -18.10
C PHE A 265 9.03 23.19 -17.45
N ASP A 266 8.34 24.05 -18.20
CA ASP A 266 7.78 25.27 -17.63
C ASP A 266 6.64 24.96 -16.63
N SER A 267 5.94 23.84 -16.83
CA SER A 267 4.94 23.36 -15.86
C SER A 267 5.62 22.80 -14.60
N PHE A 268 6.71 22.06 -14.74
CA PHE A 268 7.50 21.58 -13.60
C PHE A 268 8.19 22.72 -12.84
N ASP A 269 8.79 23.68 -13.52
CA ASP A 269 9.39 24.88 -12.92
C ASP A 269 8.33 25.64 -12.11
N LYS A 270 7.15 25.87 -12.68
CA LYS A 270 6.05 26.52 -11.97
C LYS A 270 5.65 25.76 -10.70
N LEU A 271 5.47 24.44 -10.79
CA LEU A 271 5.12 23.62 -9.62
C LEU A 271 6.22 23.60 -8.56
N ARG A 272 7.49 23.56 -8.97
CA ARG A 272 8.64 23.65 -8.07
C ARG A 272 8.65 25.00 -7.35
N ASP A 273 8.45 26.10 -8.07
CA ASP A 273 8.51 27.45 -7.51
C ASP A 273 7.32 27.72 -6.57
N GLU A 274 6.13 27.21 -6.91
CA GLU A 274 4.96 27.23 -6.02
C GLU A 274 5.22 26.43 -4.73
N ALA A 275 5.88 25.28 -4.83
CA ALA A 275 6.28 24.50 -3.67
C ALA A 275 7.39 25.18 -2.86
N ASP A 276 8.36 25.85 -3.50
CA ASP A 276 9.43 26.56 -2.81
C ASP A 276 8.87 27.73 -1.99
N ALA A 277 7.88 28.45 -2.52
CA ALA A 277 7.20 29.53 -1.79
C ALA A 277 6.45 29.03 -0.55
N VAL A 278 5.89 27.81 -0.61
CA VAL A 278 5.28 27.15 0.54
C VAL A 278 6.34 26.74 1.56
N VAL A 279 7.45 26.18 1.08
CA VAL A 279 8.54 25.66 1.91
C VAL A 279 9.33 26.79 2.59
N ASP A 280 9.44 27.97 1.96
CA ASP A 280 10.14 29.15 2.51
C ASP A 280 9.53 29.66 3.83
N LEU A 281 8.26 29.32 4.10
CA LEU A 281 7.55 29.71 5.31
C LEU A 281 7.97 28.92 6.55
N ILE A 282 8.78 27.86 6.40
CA ILE A 282 9.24 27.01 7.50
C ILE A 282 10.74 27.18 7.70
N ASP A 283 11.18 27.52 8.92
CA ASP A 283 12.61 27.66 9.25
C ASP A 283 13.07 26.70 10.36
N ASP A 284 12.21 25.75 10.73
CA ASP A 284 12.46 24.73 11.75
C ASP A 284 13.57 23.77 11.33
N GLN A 285 14.09 23.01 12.31
CA GLN A 285 15.15 22.04 12.11
C GLN A 285 14.64 20.61 12.31
N LEU A 286 15.24 19.68 11.57
CA LEU A 286 15.13 18.24 11.76
C LEU A 286 15.98 17.80 12.98
N PRO A 287 15.83 16.56 13.49
CA PRO A 287 16.60 16.06 14.63
C PRO A 287 18.12 16.16 14.42
N ASN A 288 18.57 16.06 13.17
CA ASN A 288 19.97 16.21 12.77
C ASN A 288 20.40 17.68 12.56
N THR A 289 19.64 18.65 13.05
CA THR A 289 19.89 20.12 12.98
C THR A 289 19.76 20.77 11.59
N VAL A 290 19.49 20.00 10.53
CA VAL A 290 19.26 20.54 9.19
C VAL A 290 17.92 21.28 9.17
N LYS A 291 17.89 22.49 8.60
CA LYS A 291 16.63 23.21 8.41
C LYS A 291 15.70 22.45 7.45
N VAL A 292 14.44 22.29 7.83
CA VAL A 292 13.44 21.53 7.08
C VAL A 292 13.24 22.09 5.67
N ASN A 293 13.17 23.41 5.55
CA ASN A 293 13.07 24.05 4.24
C ASN A 293 14.25 23.71 3.33
N GLU A 294 15.45 23.76 3.89
CA GLU A 294 16.67 23.49 3.17
C GLU A 294 16.80 22.00 2.85
N ALA A 295 16.34 21.09 3.72
CA ALA A 295 16.25 19.66 3.42
C ALA A 295 15.34 19.42 2.21
N ILE A 296 14.13 20.01 2.18
CA ILE A 296 13.20 19.84 1.06
C ILE A 296 13.75 20.50 -0.22
N ARG A 297 14.40 21.66 -0.10
CA ARG A 297 15.06 22.32 -1.22
C ARG A 297 16.16 21.46 -1.82
N GLN A 298 17.06 20.93 -0.98
CA GLN A 298 18.21 20.17 -1.43
C GLN A 298 17.85 18.77 -1.93
N LEU A 299 16.85 18.12 -1.32
CA LEU A 299 16.50 16.73 -1.61
C LEU A 299 15.36 16.57 -2.62
N VAL A 300 14.51 17.59 -2.79
CA VAL A 300 13.31 17.50 -3.65
C VAL A 300 13.29 18.63 -4.66
N LEU A 301 13.24 19.90 -4.25
CA LEU A 301 12.92 21.00 -5.18
C LEU A 301 14.04 21.33 -6.16
N ARG A 302 15.27 21.55 -5.69
CA ARG A 302 16.43 21.80 -6.57
C ARG A 302 16.74 20.62 -7.50
N PRO A 303 16.72 19.35 -7.05
CA PRO A 303 16.96 18.23 -7.94
C PRO A 303 15.75 17.86 -8.82
N SER A 304 14.56 18.42 -8.55
CA SER A 304 13.32 18.05 -9.26
C SER A 304 13.37 18.21 -10.77
N LEU A 305 14.20 19.14 -11.27
CA LEU A 305 14.36 19.43 -12.70
C LEU A 305 15.80 19.89 -13.00
N ALA A 306 16.59 19.04 -13.66
CA ALA A 306 18.03 19.23 -13.87
C ALA A 306 18.40 19.85 -15.24
N ARG A 307 17.69 20.90 -15.71
CA ARG A 307 17.85 21.47 -17.08
C ARG A 307 19.30 21.82 -17.43
N GLU A 308 20.02 22.42 -16.48
CA GLU A 308 21.37 22.94 -16.68
C GLU A 308 22.43 21.84 -16.81
N ALA A 309 22.19 20.68 -16.19
CA ALA A 309 23.07 19.51 -16.31
C ALA A 309 22.94 18.81 -17.68
N PHE A 310 21.87 19.07 -18.44
CA PHE A 310 21.53 18.38 -19.69
C PHE A 310 21.35 19.32 -20.92
N GLY A 311 21.87 20.56 -20.90
CA GLY A 311 21.55 21.65 -21.84
C GLY A 311 21.39 21.34 -23.35
N SER A 312 20.24 21.77 -23.89
CA SER A 312 19.82 22.12 -25.28
C SER A 312 20.35 21.35 -26.52
N SER A 313 19.42 20.76 -27.29
CA SER A 313 19.45 20.62 -28.79
C SER A 313 18.09 20.13 -29.36
N PRO A 314 17.80 20.25 -30.68
CA PRO A 314 17.04 21.30 -31.38
C PRO A 314 15.55 20.98 -31.72
N GLN A 315 14.80 22.02 -32.10
CA GLN A 315 13.40 22.06 -32.56
C GLN A 315 12.93 20.92 -33.49
N VAL A 316 11.70 20.43 -33.26
CA VAL A 316 10.78 19.96 -34.32
C VAL A 316 9.36 20.48 -34.04
N ALA A 317 8.70 21.01 -35.08
CA ALA A 317 7.49 21.86 -35.04
C ALA A 317 6.15 21.09 -34.89
N PRO A 318 5.05 21.77 -34.46
CA PRO A 318 3.76 21.12 -34.17
C PRO A 318 2.77 21.16 -35.35
N ALA A 319 1.83 20.20 -35.40
CA ALA A 319 0.65 20.25 -36.27
C ALA A 319 -0.64 19.89 -35.51
N THR A 320 -1.41 20.96 -35.27
CA THR A 320 -2.87 21.16 -35.15
C THR A 320 -3.82 19.96 -35.03
N ASP A 321 -4.67 20.08 -34.00
CA ASP A 321 -5.97 19.45 -33.81
C ASP A 321 -7.09 20.37 -34.35
N PRO A 322 -8.25 19.83 -34.81
CA PRO A 322 -9.50 20.53 -34.51
C PRO A 322 -10.72 19.60 -34.32
N GLY A 323 -11.51 19.86 -33.28
CA GLY A 323 -12.97 19.64 -33.38
C GLY A 323 -13.72 19.28 -32.11
N ALA A 324 -14.03 20.28 -31.29
CA ALA A 324 -15.07 20.20 -30.26
C ALA A 324 -16.49 20.10 -30.85
N ALA A 325 -17.43 19.43 -30.15
CA ALA A 325 -18.64 20.08 -29.58
C ALA A 325 -19.80 19.09 -29.25
N THR A 326 -20.23 19.15 -27.97
CA THR A 326 -21.62 19.23 -27.43
C THR A 326 -22.67 18.15 -27.71
N ALA A 327 -23.31 17.61 -26.67
CA ALA A 327 -24.62 18.12 -26.16
C ALA A 327 -25.23 17.26 -25.02
N ALA A 328 -25.95 17.95 -24.12
CA ALA A 328 -26.56 17.51 -22.87
C ALA A 328 -28.01 16.97 -22.98
N ALA A 329 -28.50 16.44 -21.82
CA ALA A 329 -29.89 16.41 -21.30
C ALA A 329 -30.78 15.21 -21.69
N ALA A 330 -31.66 14.62 -20.86
CA ALA A 330 -32.05 14.77 -19.46
C ALA A 330 -32.87 13.52 -19.02
N SER A 331 -32.93 13.26 -17.71
CA SER A 331 -33.61 12.13 -17.05
C SER A 331 -34.88 12.55 -16.30
N THR A 332 -35.85 11.63 -16.17
CA THR A 332 -36.97 11.71 -15.20
C THR A 332 -37.17 10.37 -14.52
N SER A 333 -37.35 10.44 -13.20
CA SER A 333 -37.37 9.39 -12.17
C SER A 333 -38.65 8.55 -12.07
N ALA A 334 -38.52 7.30 -11.62
CA ALA A 334 -39.55 6.60 -10.83
C ALA A 334 -38.94 5.42 -10.02
N GLN A 335 -39.17 5.38 -8.70
CA GLN A 335 -38.95 4.21 -7.81
C GLN A 335 -40.27 3.46 -7.59
N PRO A 336 -40.24 2.12 -7.42
CA PRO A 336 -40.65 1.46 -6.15
C PRO A 336 -39.99 0.04 -5.96
N PRO A 337 -40.50 -0.90 -5.13
CA PRO A 337 -40.58 -0.99 -3.66
C PRO A 337 -39.84 -2.24 -3.06
N GLN A 338 -39.75 -2.33 -1.73
CA GLN A 338 -39.07 -3.38 -0.94
C GLN A 338 -39.81 -4.74 -0.87
N SER A 339 -39.07 -5.86 -0.79
CA SER A 339 -39.58 -7.19 -0.39
C SER A 339 -38.53 -8.03 0.37
N THR A 340 -39.02 -8.85 1.31
CA THR A 340 -38.37 -9.59 2.42
C THR A 340 -37.63 -10.89 2.03
N SER A 341 -36.50 -11.18 2.70
CA SER A 341 -35.59 -12.34 2.46
C SER A 341 -35.78 -13.54 3.42
N PRO A 342 -35.48 -14.80 3.01
CA PRO A 342 -35.36 -15.98 3.88
C PRO A 342 -33.90 -16.43 4.17
N THR A 343 -33.72 -17.17 5.27
CA THR A 343 -32.48 -17.41 6.07
C THR A 343 -31.50 -18.50 5.58
N VAL A 344 -30.19 -18.29 5.85
CA VAL A 344 -28.98 -19.10 5.50
C VAL A 344 -28.59 -20.06 6.66
N PRO A 345 -27.93 -21.24 6.44
CA PRO A 345 -27.46 -22.13 7.51
C PRO A 345 -26.26 -21.56 8.30
N ALA A 346 -26.23 -21.73 9.62
CA ALA A 346 -25.25 -21.14 10.54
C ALA A 346 -23.86 -21.81 10.50
N ALA A 347 -22.81 -21.00 10.68
CA ALA A 347 -21.41 -21.44 10.76
C ALA A 347 -21.13 -22.29 12.03
N LYS A 348 -20.13 -23.18 11.96
CA LYS A 348 -19.73 -24.09 13.06
C LYS A 348 -18.97 -23.29 14.12
N GLN A 349 -19.43 -23.36 15.37
CA GLN A 349 -18.87 -22.62 16.49
C GLN A 349 -17.64 -23.31 17.09
N ILE A 350 -16.58 -22.54 17.36
CA ILE A 350 -15.37 -22.97 18.06
C ILE A 350 -15.52 -22.65 19.55
N GLY A 351 -15.56 -23.67 20.39
CA GLY A 351 -15.52 -23.52 21.85
C GLY A 351 -16.73 -22.81 22.48
N GLU A 352 -16.64 -22.56 23.79
CA GLU A 352 -17.68 -21.82 24.51
C GLU A 352 -17.73 -20.34 24.07
N PRO A 353 -18.93 -19.73 23.95
CA PRO A 353 -19.05 -18.33 23.57
C PRO A 353 -18.30 -17.40 24.52
N ILE A 354 -17.69 -16.36 23.97
CA ILE A 354 -17.09 -15.27 24.74
C ILE A 354 -18.19 -14.30 25.15
N THR A 355 -18.15 -13.82 26.39
CA THR A 355 -19.14 -12.86 26.92
C THR A 355 -18.52 -11.46 26.95
N LEU A 356 -19.08 -10.53 26.18
CA LEU A 356 -18.77 -9.10 26.28
C LEU A 356 -19.53 -8.52 27.48
N ASP A 357 -18.89 -8.42 28.65
CA ASP A 357 -19.48 -7.86 29.87
C ASP A 357 -19.25 -6.34 29.89
N ARG A 358 -20.34 -5.56 29.85
CA ARG A 358 -20.32 -4.09 30.03
C ARG A 358 -19.16 -3.42 29.28
N PRO A 359 -19.14 -3.51 27.94
CA PRO A 359 -18.10 -2.89 27.13
C PRO A 359 -18.07 -1.38 27.37
N VAL A 360 -16.86 -0.82 27.35
CA VAL A 360 -16.59 0.59 27.63
C VAL A 360 -16.28 1.30 26.33
N PHE A 361 -17.09 2.32 26.00
CA PHE A 361 -16.86 3.17 24.83
C PHE A 361 -16.40 4.56 25.28
N ILE A 362 -15.21 4.96 24.85
CA ILE A 362 -14.71 6.32 25.06
C ILE A 362 -15.27 7.22 23.97
N ILE A 363 -16.04 8.24 24.36
CA ILE A 363 -16.71 9.18 23.47
C ILE A 363 -16.22 10.60 23.73
N SER A 364 -15.98 11.32 22.64
CA SER A 364 -15.66 12.74 22.65
C SER A 364 -15.86 13.31 21.25
N SER A 365 -15.93 14.64 21.12
CA SER A 365 -15.60 15.27 19.85
C SER A 365 -14.18 14.88 19.40
N PRO A 366 -13.85 14.91 18.09
CA PRO A 366 -12.48 14.72 17.65
C PRO A 366 -11.53 15.70 18.34
N ARG A 367 -10.28 15.28 18.50
CA ARG A 367 -9.20 16.12 19.03
C ARG A 367 -9.36 16.52 20.50
N SER A 368 -10.23 15.86 21.25
CA SER A 368 -10.38 16.05 22.70
C SER A 368 -9.37 15.25 23.56
N GLY A 369 -8.47 14.48 22.94
CA GLY A 369 -7.46 13.68 23.65
C GLY A 369 -7.87 12.23 23.98
N SER A 370 -8.90 11.70 23.33
CA SER A 370 -9.45 10.37 23.63
C SER A 370 -8.48 9.21 23.35
N THR A 371 -7.50 9.37 22.44
CA THR A 371 -6.46 8.34 22.24
C THR A 371 -5.55 8.19 23.46
N MET A 372 -5.17 9.29 24.11
CA MET A 372 -4.38 9.26 25.36
C MET A 372 -5.14 8.54 26.48
N LEU A 373 -6.42 8.86 26.65
CA LEU A 373 -7.27 8.17 27.62
C LEU A 373 -7.38 6.67 27.33
N PHE A 374 -7.55 6.30 26.06
CA PHE A 374 -7.61 4.90 25.63
C PHE A 374 -6.30 4.13 25.89
N GLU A 375 -5.16 4.71 25.52
CA GLU A 375 -3.82 4.15 25.76
C GLU A 375 -3.50 4.03 27.25
N ALA A 376 -4.02 4.94 28.09
CA ALA A 376 -3.91 4.80 29.53
C ALA A 376 -4.80 3.66 30.06
N MET A 377 -6.07 3.60 29.63
CA MET A 377 -7.05 2.64 30.12
C MET A 377 -6.78 1.19 29.66
N MET A 378 -6.07 0.96 28.55
CA MET A 378 -5.68 -0.41 28.13
C MET A 378 -4.72 -1.11 29.09
N ARG A 379 -4.18 -0.39 30.09
CA ARG A 379 -3.32 -0.96 31.14
C ARG A 379 -4.13 -1.53 32.32
N ALA A 380 -5.44 -1.26 32.39
CA ALA A 380 -6.30 -1.81 33.42
C ALA A 380 -6.34 -3.34 33.34
N LYS A 381 -6.43 -4.01 34.50
CA LYS A 381 -6.19 -5.45 34.59
C LYS A 381 -7.16 -6.29 33.74
N GLU A 382 -8.44 -5.94 33.74
CA GLU A 382 -9.48 -6.68 33.03
C GLU A 382 -9.73 -6.17 31.60
N SER A 383 -8.96 -5.17 31.13
CA SER A 383 -9.25 -4.54 29.83
C SER A 383 -8.82 -5.40 28.66
N TYR A 384 -9.71 -5.50 27.67
CA TYR A 384 -9.44 -6.05 26.36
C TYR A 384 -9.63 -4.97 25.30
N THR A 385 -8.77 -4.93 24.29
CA THR A 385 -8.85 -3.92 23.22
C THR A 385 -8.43 -4.52 21.89
N ILE A 386 -8.90 -3.90 20.80
CA ILE A 386 -8.44 -4.21 19.43
C ILE A 386 -7.13 -3.47 19.06
N GLY A 387 -6.56 -2.70 19.99
CA GLY A 387 -5.29 -1.98 19.83
C GLY A 387 -5.36 -0.67 19.04
N GLY A 388 -6.52 -0.29 18.49
CA GLY A 388 -6.69 0.92 17.69
C GLY A 388 -8.15 1.32 17.51
N GLU A 389 -8.42 2.20 16.54
CA GLU A 389 -9.80 2.65 16.25
C GLU A 389 -10.58 1.63 15.43
N SER A 390 -11.85 1.42 15.79
CA SER A 390 -12.72 0.45 15.14
C SER A 390 -13.55 0.97 13.97
N HIS A 391 -13.41 2.23 13.57
CA HIS A 391 -14.27 2.82 12.53
C HIS A 391 -14.27 1.99 11.22
N GLN A 392 -13.15 1.36 10.87
CA GLN A 392 -13.05 0.47 9.70
C GLN A 392 -13.83 -0.84 9.89
N LEU A 393 -13.93 -1.36 11.12
CA LEU A 393 -14.71 -2.56 11.43
C LEU A 393 -16.21 -2.28 11.37
N ILE A 394 -16.64 -1.13 11.88
CA ILE A 394 -18.05 -0.71 11.83
C ILE A 394 -18.45 -0.39 10.39
N GLU A 395 -17.65 0.38 9.66
CA GLU A 395 -17.95 0.82 8.29
C GLU A 395 -17.67 -0.24 7.23
N ALA A 396 -17.03 -1.36 7.58
CA ALA A 396 -16.94 -2.52 6.70
C ALA A 396 -18.32 -3.13 6.42
N PHE A 397 -19.29 -2.96 7.32
CA PHE A 397 -20.68 -3.30 7.05
C PHE A 397 -21.28 -2.23 6.16
N ALA A 398 -21.59 -2.58 4.90
CA ALA A 398 -22.14 -1.65 3.92
C ALA A 398 -23.35 -0.87 4.47
N ALA A 399 -24.24 -1.54 5.22
CA ALA A 399 -25.41 -0.93 5.85
C ALA A 399 -25.08 0.15 6.91
N LEU A 400 -23.88 0.12 7.50
CA LEU A 400 -23.43 1.08 8.51
C LEU A 400 -22.48 2.14 7.93
N ALA A 401 -22.06 2.00 6.67
CA ALA A 401 -21.18 2.94 5.99
C ALA A 401 -21.95 4.21 5.58
N PRO A 402 -21.34 5.42 5.64
CA PRO A 402 -22.00 6.65 5.22
C PRO A 402 -22.60 6.60 3.81
N ALA A 403 -22.00 5.84 2.90
CA ALA A 403 -22.50 5.66 1.53
C ALA A 403 -23.90 5.05 1.46
N ALA A 404 -24.26 4.12 2.36
CA ALA A 404 -25.60 3.54 2.41
C ALA A 404 -26.66 4.53 2.91
N HIS A 405 -26.22 5.58 3.61
CA HIS A 405 -27.03 6.67 4.13
C HIS A 405 -26.89 7.94 3.29
N GLY A 406 -26.66 7.80 1.98
CA GLY A 406 -26.58 8.93 1.05
C GLY A 406 -25.45 9.92 1.37
N TRP A 407 -24.41 9.49 2.07
CA TRP A 407 -23.34 10.34 2.61
C TRP A 407 -23.86 11.43 3.56
N ASP A 408 -24.98 11.21 4.26
CA ASP A 408 -25.59 12.22 5.13
C ASP A 408 -24.77 12.49 6.39
N SER A 409 -24.23 11.47 7.03
CA SER A 409 -23.32 11.61 8.18
C SER A 409 -22.68 10.27 8.60
N ASN A 410 -21.86 10.31 9.66
CA ASN A 410 -21.40 9.13 10.39
C ASN A 410 -22.37 8.64 11.48
N ARG A 411 -23.55 9.26 11.61
CA ARG A 411 -24.53 8.94 12.65
C ARG A 411 -25.13 7.56 12.43
N LEU A 412 -25.23 6.81 13.52
CA LEU A 412 -25.96 5.54 13.59
C LEU A 412 -26.90 5.56 14.79
N THR A 413 -28.07 4.96 14.63
CA THR A 413 -29.16 4.96 15.60
C THR A 413 -29.65 3.54 15.87
N VAL A 414 -30.73 3.43 16.66
CA VAL A 414 -31.43 2.17 16.87
C VAL A 414 -32.02 1.58 15.58
N ASP A 415 -32.29 2.41 14.56
CA ASP A 415 -32.86 1.97 13.28
C ASP A 415 -31.82 1.20 12.43
N ASP A 416 -30.53 1.37 12.72
CA ASP A 416 -29.43 0.73 12.02
C ASP A 416 -29.04 -0.63 12.63
N ILE A 417 -29.76 -1.05 13.67
CA ILE A 417 -29.48 -2.29 14.40
C ILE A 417 -30.26 -3.45 13.82
N SER A 418 -29.56 -4.56 13.64
CA SER A 418 -30.18 -5.88 13.52
C SER A 418 -29.42 -6.89 14.38
N PRO A 419 -30.06 -7.99 14.83
CA PRO A 419 -29.37 -9.06 15.54
C PRO A 419 -28.14 -9.59 14.80
N GLU A 420 -28.25 -9.66 13.47
CA GLU A 420 -27.16 -10.11 12.58
C GLU A 420 -25.98 -9.13 12.56
N ILE A 421 -26.24 -7.81 12.51
CA ILE A 421 -25.20 -6.78 12.58
C ILE A 421 -24.48 -6.86 13.92
N VAL A 422 -25.22 -6.97 15.03
CA VAL A 422 -24.63 -7.04 16.37
C VAL A 422 -23.78 -8.30 16.51
N GLU A 423 -24.26 -9.46 16.05
CA GLU A 423 -23.52 -10.72 16.08
C GLU A 423 -22.20 -10.63 15.29
N LYS A 424 -22.25 -10.19 14.03
CA LYS A 424 -21.06 -10.11 13.16
C LYS A 424 -20.07 -9.04 13.60
N LEU A 425 -20.55 -7.87 14.04
CA LEU A 425 -19.71 -6.80 14.55
C LEU A 425 -19.01 -7.26 15.84
N SER A 426 -19.74 -7.89 16.76
CA SER A 426 -19.19 -8.42 18.01
C SER A 426 -18.18 -9.54 17.74
N GLY A 427 -18.44 -10.43 16.78
CA GLY A 427 -17.46 -11.42 16.32
C GLY A 427 -16.18 -10.80 15.77
N SER A 428 -16.30 -9.68 15.04
CA SER A 428 -15.16 -8.95 14.48
C SER A 428 -14.31 -8.26 15.54
N PHE A 429 -14.94 -7.78 16.62
CA PHE A 429 -14.24 -7.28 17.81
C PHE A 429 -13.51 -8.41 18.52
N VAL A 430 -14.23 -9.45 18.91
CA VAL A 430 -13.71 -10.55 19.74
C VAL A 430 -12.46 -11.19 19.13
N ARG A 431 -12.42 -11.42 17.81
CA ARG A 431 -11.23 -11.97 17.12
C ARG A 431 -9.97 -11.13 17.27
N ARG A 432 -10.11 -9.81 17.49
CA ARG A 432 -9.01 -8.85 17.59
C ARG A 432 -8.70 -8.44 19.02
N LEU A 433 -9.53 -8.87 19.98
CA LEU A 433 -9.35 -8.50 21.38
C LEU A 433 -8.10 -9.16 21.93
N LYS A 434 -7.22 -8.30 22.46
CA LYS A 434 -6.06 -8.66 23.26
C LYS A 434 -6.19 -8.03 24.63
N ASP A 435 -5.71 -8.72 25.66
CA ASP A 435 -5.58 -8.13 26.98
C ASP A 435 -4.40 -7.14 27.04
N ARG A 436 -4.16 -6.57 28.23
CA ARG A 436 -3.06 -5.62 28.47
C ARG A 436 -1.66 -6.19 28.26
N ASP A 437 -1.51 -7.52 28.30
CA ASP A 437 -0.25 -8.23 28.11
C ASP A 437 -0.06 -8.65 26.63
N GLY A 438 -1.06 -8.38 25.78
CA GLY A 438 -1.04 -8.66 24.35
C GLY A 438 -1.58 -10.05 23.98
N GLU A 439 -2.11 -10.79 24.96
CA GLU A 439 -2.60 -12.16 24.75
C GLU A 439 -4.03 -12.17 24.19
N PRO A 440 -4.35 -13.05 23.24
CA PRO A 440 -5.67 -13.13 22.62
C PRO A 440 -6.72 -13.69 23.59
N VAL A 441 -7.97 -13.26 23.41
CA VAL A 441 -9.11 -13.76 24.19
C VAL A 441 -9.33 -15.27 24.00
N GLN A 442 -9.50 -15.99 25.11
CA GLN A 442 -9.76 -17.44 25.10
C GLN A 442 -11.27 -17.76 25.07
N PRO A 443 -11.71 -18.87 24.45
CA PRO A 443 -13.10 -19.31 24.49
C PRO A 443 -13.65 -19.42 25.93
N GLY A 444 -14.92 -19.05 26.12
CA GLY A 444 -15.57 -19.00 27.44
C GLY A 444 -15.17 -17.83 28.35
N SER A 445 -14.23 -16.98 27.91
CA SER A 445 -13.83 -15.78 28.66
C SER A 445 -14.96 -14.76 28.81
N VAL A 446 -14.95 -14.05 29.94
CA VAL A 446 -15.76 -12.84 30.16
C VAL A 446 -14.82 -11.64 30.02
N VAL A 447 -15.08 -10.78 29.05
CA VAL A 447 -14.15 -9.70 28.68
C VAL A 447 -14.76 -8.32 28.88
N ARG A 448 -13.93 -7.39 29.38
CA ARG A 448 -14.25 -5.96 29.45
C ARG A 448 -13.60 -5.24 28.27
N MET A 449 -14.31 -5.18 27.15
CA MET A 449 -13.80 -4.48 25.96
C MET A 449 -13.73 -2.97 26.22
N ILE A 450 -12.61 -2.34 25.87
CA ILE A 450 -12.45 -0.89 25.79
C ILE A 450 -12.26 -0.52 24.33
N GLU A 451 -13.11 0.35 23.81
CA GLU A 451 -13.06 0.80 22.42
C GLU A 451 -13.12 2.33 22.34
N LYS A 452 -12.33 2.90 21.43
CA LYS A 452 -12.28 4.34 21.18
C LYS A 452 -12.24 4.61 19.69
N THR A 453 -13.27 5.31 19.23
CA THR A 453 -13.36 5.84 17.87
C THR A 453 -14.05 7.21 17.92
N PRO A 454 -13.46 8.29 17.37
CA PRO A 454 -14.07 9.63 17.43
C PRO A 454 -15.48 9.72 16.82
N LYS A 455 -15.77 8.91 15.79
CA LYS A 455 -17.09 8.82 15.15
C LYS A 455 -18.19 8.29 16.09
N ASN A 456 -17.83 7.64 17.21
CA ASN A 456 -18.81 7.13 18.17
C ASN A 456 -19.56 8.23 18.92
N SER A 457 -19.07 9.47 18.89
CA SER A 457 -19.84 10.64 19.35
C SER A 457 -21.18 10.81 18.61
N LEU A 458 -21.34 10.20 17.44
CA LEU A 458 -22.61 10.15 16.68
C LEU A 458 -23.28 8.76 16.70
N ARG A 459 -22.81 7.80 17.50
CA ARG A 459 -23.27 6.40 17.45
C ARG A 459 -23.74 5.85 18.79
N ILE A 460 -23.90 6.70 19.80
CA ILE A 460 -24.28 6.28 21.15
C ILE A 460 -25.60 5.48 21.17
N PRO A 461 -26.69 5.88 20.47
CA PRO A 461 -27.92 5.12 20.47
C PRO A 461 -27.75 3.74 19.83
N PHE A 462 -26.96 3.65 18.76
CA PHE A 462 -26.61 2.39 18.11
C PHE A 462 -25.83 1.47 19.07
N LEU A 463 -24.77 1.98 19.70
CA LEU A 463 -23.91 1.22 20.61
C LEU A 463 -24.66 0.80 21.88
N ALA A 464 -25.51 1.69 22.42
CA ALA A 464 -26.27 1.44 23.65
C ALA A 464 -27.35 0.37 23.47
N ALA A 465 -27.89 0.22 22.26
CA ALA A 465 -28.85 -0.83 21.92
C ALA A 465 -28.16 -2.11 21.40
N ALA A 466 -26.99 -2.02 20.75
CA ALA A 466 -26.17 -3.18 20.41
C ALA A 466 -25.61 -3.88 21.67
N TYR A 467 -25.28 -3.09 22.69
CA TYR A 467 -24.73 -3.53 23.97
C TYR A 467 -25.54 -2.89 25.12
N PRO A 468 -26.64 -3.52 25.57
CA PRO A 468 -27.55 -2.94 26.56
C PRO A 468 -26.90 -2.54 27.89
N ASP A 469 -25.82 -3.22 28.26
CA ASP A 469 -25.06 -2.98 29.49
C ASP A 469 -23.77 -2.17 29.27
N ALA A 470 -23.55 -1.62 28.06
CA ALA A 470 -22.40 -0.79 27.77
C ALA A 470 -22.31 0.44 28.67
N LYS A 471 -21.07 0.78 29.01
CA LYS A 471 -20.70 1.99 29.74
C LYS A 471 -20.01 2.98 28.80
N PHE A 472 -20.31 4.27 28.97
CA PHE A 472 -19.72 5.34 28.16
C PHE A 472 -18.86 6.26 29.02
N VAL A 473 -17.69 6.62 28.51
CA VAL A 473 -16.81 7.60 29.14
C VAL A 473 -16.78 8.83 28.27
N TYR A 474 -17.41 9.91 28.73
CA TYR A 474 -17.29 11.20 28.08
C TYR A 474 -15.99 11.88 28.51
N LEU A 475 -15.07 12.07 27.57
CA LEU A 475 -13.89 12.89 27.77
C LEU A 475 -14.22 14.35 27.41
N TRP A 476 -14.43 15.16 28.44
CA TRP A 476 -14.57 16.60 28.30
C TRP A 476 -13.20 17.27 28.15
N ARG A 477 -13.13 18.24 27.25
CA ARG A 477 -11.99 19.13 27.08
C ARG A 477 -12.52 20.51 26.79
N ASP A 478 -11.81 21.54 27.25
CA ASP A 478 -12.16 22.93 26.98
C ASP A 478 -12.49 23.11 25.48
N PRO A 479 -13.68 23.62 25.13
CA PRO A 479 -14.10 23.80 23.75
C PRO A 479 -13.13 24.66 22.95
N ARG A 480 -12.46 25.61 23.61
CA ARG A 480 -11.48 26.48 22.96
C ARG A 480 -10.28 25.68 22.47
N GLU A 481 -9.76 24.81 23.32
CA GLU A 481 -8.66 23.91 22.97
C GLU A 481 -9.08 22.87 21.93
N THR A 482 -10.30 22.34 22.06
CA THR A 482 -10.81 21.30 21.16
C THR A 482 -11.04 21.85 19.75
N ILE A 483 -11.76 22.97 19.62
CA ILE A 483 -12.04 23.60 18.33
C ILE A 483 -10.77 24.11 17.69
N SER A 484 -9.85 24.71 18.48
CA SER A 484 -8.53 25.06 17.98
C SER A 484 -7.81 23.82 17.43
N SER A 485 -7.82 22.70 18.15
CA SER A 485 -7.17 21.48 17.67
C SER A 485 -7.89 20.85 16.47
N MET A 486 -9.20 21.01 16.34
CA MET A 486 -9.96 20.60 15.14
C MET A 486 -9.67 21.49 13.94
N LEU A 487 -9.51 22.80 14.14
CA LEU A 487 -9.05 23.73 13.10
C LEU A 487 -7.68 23.32 12.60
N ASP A 488 -6.76 23.08 13.53
CA ASP A 488 -5.43 22.59 13.21
C ASP A 488 -5.54 21.25 12.48
N ALA A 489 -6.38 20.31 12.93
CA ALA A 489 -6.57 19.03 12.26
C ALA A 489 -7.12 19.15 10.82
N TRP A 490 -8.00 20.11 10.54
CA TRP A 490 -8.49 20.37 9.18
C TRP A 490 -7.43 21.03 8.30
N ARG A 491 -6.65 21.98 8.85
CA ARG A 491 -5.53 22.67 8.18
C ARG A 491 -4.28 21.81 8.03
N SER A 492 -4.25 20.70 8.74
CA SER A 492 -3.19 19.72 8.71
C SER A 492 -3.58 18.52 7.84
N GLY A 493 -4.87 18.17 7.77
CA GLY A 493 -5.51 17.11 6.96
C GLY A 493 -4.70 15.83 6.69
N ARG A 494 -3.82 15.49 7.64
CA ARG A 494 -3.57 14.11 8.06
C ARG A 494 -4.85 13.44 8.56
N PHE A 495 -5.86 14.23 8.91
CA PHE A 495 -7.18 13.77 9.36
C PHE A 495 -8.26 13.80 8.28
N VAL A 496 -7.88 13.90 6.99
CA VAL A 496 -8.83 13.75 5.88
C VAL A 496 -9.47 12.38 5.96
N THR A 497 -10.79 12.37 6.15
CA THR A 497 -11.58 11.15 6.28
C THR A 497 -12.35 10.85 5.00
N TYR A 498 -12.80 11.88 4.27
CA TYR A 498 -13.48 11.72 2.98
C TYR A 498 -12.79 12.59 1.92
N PRO A 499 -11.80 12.03 1.19
CA PRO A 499 -11.05 12.77 0.18
C PRO A 499 -11.91 13.14 -1.04
N ASP A 500 -12.92 12.32 -1.35
CA ASP A 500 -13.83 12.46 -2.48
C ASP A 500 -15.30 12.42 -2.02
N LEU A 501 -15.64 13.25 -1.02
CA LEU A 501 -17.01 13.35 -0.50
C LEU A 501 -17.94 13.88 -1.61
N PRO A 502 -18.97 13.13 -2.04
CA PRO A 502 -19.87 13.58 -3.10
C PRO A 502 -20.52 14.92 -2.74
N GLU A 503 -20.72 15.80 -3.71
CA GLU A 503 -21.33 17.14 -3.57
C GLU A 503 -20.51 18.17 -2.77
N TRP A 504 -19.51 17.75 -2.01
CA TRP A 504 -18.64 18.67 -1.29
C TRP A 504 -17.71 19.41 -2.25
N THR A 505 -17.78 20.74 -2.24
CA THR A 505 -16.96 21.59 -3.12
C THR A 505 -15.83 22.32 -2.39
N GLY A 506 -15.65 22.06 -1.09
CA GLY A 506 -14.57 22.62 -0.27
C GLY A 506 -13.32 21.73 -0.25
N ASP A 507 -12.35 22.08 0.58
CA ASP A 507 -11.15 21.24 0.79
C ASP A 507 -11.51 19.86 1.37
N ARG A 508 -10.70 18.84 1.10
CA ARG A 508 -10.97 17.45 1.48
C ARG A 508 -11.49 17.32 2.93
N TRP A 509 -12.64 16.67 3.08
CA TRP A 509 -13.35 16.63 4.36
C TRP A 509 -12.53 15.90 5.44
N SER A 510 -12.28 16.58 6.55
CA SER A 510 -11.51 16.04 7.68
C SER A 510 -12.40 15.72 8.87
N LEU A 511 -11.97 14.74 9.67
CA LEU A 511 -12.67 14.25 10.86
C LEU A 511 -14.04 13.60 10.50
N LEU A 512 -14.92 13.44 11.49
CA LEU A 512 -16.22 12.81 11.28
C LEU A 512 -17.15 13.64 10.38
N LEU A 513 -18.01 12.97 9.62
CA LEU A 513 -19.06 13.59 8.83
C LEU A 513 -20.29 13.83 9.73
N THR A 514 -20.67 15.08 9.95
CA THR A 514 -21.79 15.44 10.83
C THR A 514 -23.07 15.63 10.01
N PRO A 515 -24.26 15.35 10.60
CA PRO A 515 -25.53 15.67 9.95
C PRO A 515 -25.60 17.15 9.54
N GLY A 516 -26.18 17.44 8.37
CA GLY A 516 -26.32 18.80 7.86
C GLY A 516 -25.04 19.40 7.24
N TRP A 517 -23.99 18.61 7.03
CA TRP A 517 -22.72 19.13 6.49
C TRP A 517 -22.86 19.84 5.13
N ARG A 518 -23.88 19.51 4.31
CA ARG A 518 -24.14 20.17 3.03
C ARG A 518 -24.43 21.66 3.17
N ASP A 519 -25.00 22.09 4.31
CA ASP A 519 -25.25 23.51 4.60
C ASP A 519 -23.94 24.28 4.86
N LEU A 520 -22.83 23.57 5.01
CA LEU A 520 -21.50 24.12 5.20
C LEU A 520 -20.77 24.37 3.87
N ILE A 521 -21.35 24.00 2.73
CA ILE A 521 -20.78 24.27 1.41
C ILE A 521 -20.64 25.79 1.22
N GLY A 522 -19.41 26.23 0.91
CA GLY A 522 -19.08 27.64 0.74
C GLY A 522 -18.90 28.44 2.04
N LYS A 523 -18.99 27.80 3.21
CA LYS A 523 -18.66 28.42 4.51
C LYS A 523 -17.15 28.46 4.73
N SER A 524 -16.71 29.36 5.61
CA SER A 524 -15.30 29.44 6.00
C SER A 524 -14.89 28.24 6.86
N LEU A 525 -13.61 27.90 6.91
CA LEU A 525 -13.12 26.79 7.71
C LEU A 525 -13.46 26.91 9.22
N PRO A 526 -13.33 28.10 9.86
CA PRO A 526 -13.83 28.31 11.23
C PRO A 526 -15.32 28.01 11.39
N GLU A 527 -16.16 28.40 10.43
CA GLU A 527 -17.59 28.07 10.46
C GLU A 527 -17.82 26.56 10.29
N ILE A 528 -17.10 25.91 9.38
CA ILE A 528 -17.19 24.45 9.15
C ILE A 528 -16.84 23.70 10.44
N VAL A 529 -15.68 24.01 11.04
CA VAL A 529 -15.19 23.34 12.25
C VAL A 529 -16.07 23.63 13.46
N ALA A 530 -16.50 24.88 13.65
CA ALA A 530 -17.42 25.24 14.72
C ALA A 530 -18.74 24.47 14.61
N ASN A 531 -19.33 24.41 13.41
CA ASN A 531 -20.56 23.64 13.20
C ASN A 531 -20.34 22.13 13.35
N GLN A 532 -19.19 21.59 12.91
CA GLN A 532 -18.83 20.19 13.11
C GLN A 532 -18.72 19.86 14.61
N TRP A 533 -18.05 20.71 15.40
CA TRP A 533 -17.94 20.54 16.86
C TRP A 533 -19.28 20.70 17.58
N VAL A 534 -20.06 21.74 17.23
CA VAL A 534 -21.38 22.01 17.81
C VAL A 534 -22.32 20.85 17.54
N THR A 535 -22.36 20.35 16.30
CA THR A 535 -23.26 19.25 15.92
C THR A 535 -22.86 17.96 16.65
N ALA A 536 -21.57 17.59 16.61
CA ALA A 536 -21.11 16.38 17.28
C ALA A 536 -21.33 16.43 18.80
N THR A 537 -21.03 17.56 19.44
CA THR A 537 -21.16 17.72 20.90
C THR A 537 -22.62 17.76 21.32
N THR A 538 -23.48 18.46 20.59
CA THR A 538 -24.93 18.51 20.90
C THR A 538 -25.54 17.13 20.85
N MET A 539 -25.30 16.38 19.75
CA MET A 539 -25.85 15.02 19.60
C MET A 539 -25.31 14.07 20.66
N MET A 540 -24.01 14.13 20.95
CA MET A 540 -23.39 13.31 21.99
C MET A 540 -24.01 13.59 23.37
N LEU A 541 -24.23 14.85 23.74
CA LEU A 541 -24.85 15.21 25.02
C LEU A 541 -26.33 14.81 25.08
N ASP A 542 -27.09 15.04 24.01
CA ASP A 542 -28.49 14.59 23.91
C ASP A 542 -28.60 13.07 24.08
N ASP A 543 -27.73 12.32 23.40
CA ASP A 543 -27.72 10.86 23.47
C ASP A 543 -27.26 10.35 24.84
N LEU A 544 -26.30 11.02 25.51
CA LEU A 544 -25.87 10.67 26.88
C LEU A 544 -26.93 10.95 27.94
N GLU A 545 -27.57 12.12 27.89
CA GLU A 545 -28.63 12.52 28.81
C GLU A 545 -29.89 11.64 28.67
N ALA A 546 -30.07 10.99 27.52
CA ALA A 546 -31.12 10.01 27.29
C ALA A 546 -30.83 8.62 27.90
N LEU A 547 -29.58 8.33 28.27
CA LEU A 547 -29.20 7.08 28.95
C LEU A 547 -29.47 7.15 30.46
N ASP A 548 -29.60 5.98 31.08
CA ASP A 548 -29.60 5.90 32.54
C ASP A 548 -28.30 6.51 33.13
N PRO A 549 -28.38 7.32 34.22
CA PRO A 549 -27.22 8.01 34.79
C PRO A 549 -26.05 7.11 35.21
N ASP A 550 -26.29 5.82 35.45
CA ASP A 550 -25.26 4.86 35.82
C ASP A 550 -24.51 4.28 34.59
N ARG A 551 -24.98 4.54 33.37
CA ARG A 551 -24.37 4.04 32.13
C ARG A 551 -23.22 4.89 31.62
N TRP A 552 -23.00 6.07 32.18
CA TRP A 552 -21.91 6.91 31.71
C TRP A 552 -21.32 7.75 32.81
N CYS A 553 -20.08 8.17 32.59
CA CYS A 553 -19.37 9.06 33.48
C CYS A 553 -18.51 10.04 32.68
N VAL A 554 -18.06 11.08 33.35
CA VAL A 554 -17.24 12.14 32.77
C VAL A 554 -15.86 12.12 33.40
N THR A 555 -14.86 12.35 32.55
CA THR A 555 -13.51 12.75 32.95
C THR A 555 -13.12 13.97 32.12
N SER A 556 -12.15 14.76 32.60
CA SER A 556 -11.60 15.86 31.83
C SER A 556 -10.16 15.62 31.43
N TYR A 557 -9.81 16.13 30.26
CA TYR A 557 -8.43 16.15 29.80
C TYR A 557 -7.50 16.82 30.83
N SER A 558 -7.94 17.91 31.45
CA SER A 558 -7.20 18.61 32.51
C SER A 558 -7.02 17.78 33.78
N ALA A 559 -8.03 17.01 34.20
CA ALA A 559 -7.91 16.15 35.37
C ALA A 559 -6.92 15.00 35.12
N LEU A 560 -6.97 14.40 33.91
CA LEU A 560 -6.05 13.35 33.49
C LEU A 560 -4.59 13.82 33.45
N LEU A 561 -4.34 15.08 33.08
CA LEU A 561 -2.98 15.64 33.08
C LEU A 561 -2.51 16.08 34.46
N ALA A 562 -3.41 16.54 35.33
CA ALA A 562 -3.04 17.07 36.65
C ALA A 562 -2.65 15.97 37.64
N ASP A 563 -3.38 14.85 37.64
CA ASP A 563 -3.10 13.69 38.48
C ASP A 563 -3.61 12.41 37.78
N PRO A 564 -2.83 11.85 36.84
CA PRO A 564 -3.25 10.71 36.04
C PRO A 564 -3.62 9.49 36.88
N ASP A 565 -2.82 9.18 37.91
CA ASP A 565 -3.03 7.99 38.74
C ASP A 565 -4.34 8.09 39.55
N THR A 566 -4.60 9.24 40.18
CA THR A 566 -5.86 9.44 40.93
C THR A 566 -7.07 9.42 40.00
N GLU A 567 -6.99 10.08 38.84
CA GLU A 567 -8.11 10.16 37.92
C GLU A 567 -8.40 8.83 37.21
N LEU A 568 -7.37 8.08 36.81
CA LEU A 568 -7.54 6.74 36.23
C LEU A 568 -8.04 5.74 37.27
N ALA A 569 -7.57 5.81 38.53
CA ALA A 569 -8.10 4.98 39.60
C ALA A 569 -9.59 5.28 39.87
N ARG A 570 -9.98 6.56 39.89
CA ARG A 570 -11.38 6.98 40.01
C ARG A 570 -12.22 6.46 38.85
N LEU A 571 -11.74 6.62 37.61
CA LEU A 571 -12.44 6.19 36.42
C LEU A 571 -12.59 4.66 36.35
N CYS A 572 -11.53 3.92 36.64
CA CYS A 572 -11.56 2.46 36.71
C CYS A 572 -12.52 1.96 37.79
N ALA A 573 -12.52 2.58 38.98
CA ALA A 573 -13.47 2.25 40.04
C ALA A 573 -14.93 2.47 39.62
N ASN A 574 -15.23 3.55 38.89
CA ASN A 574 -16.55 3.84 38.36
C ASN A 574 -17.00 2.85 37.27
N LEU A 575 -16.05 2.21 36.60
CA LEU A 575 -16.26 1.23 35.53
C LEU A 575 -16.10 -0.22 36.01
N ASP A 576 -15.92 -0.47 37.31
CA ASP A 576 -15.62 -1.78 37.88
C ASP A 576 -14.40 -2.46 37.20
N LEU A 577 -13.35 -1.70 36.94
CA LEU A 577 -12.04 -2.16 36.47
C LEU A 577 -11.00 -2.01 37.59
N THR A 578 -10.02 -2.89 37.63
CA THR A 578 -8.90 -2.82 38.58
C THR A 578 -7.76 -2.01 37.96
N TRP A 579 -7.41 -0.90 38.61
CA TRP A 579 -6.19 -0.15 38.35
C TRP A 579 -5.11 -0.58 39.34
N ASP A 580 -4.16 -1.40 38.89
CA ASP A 580 -3.05 -1.97 39.68
C ASP A 580 -1.67 -1.55 39.12
N THR A 581 -1.63 -0.47 38.33
CA THR A 581 -0.40 0.04 37.70
C THR A 581 -0.15 1.49 38.09
N GLU A 582 1.11 1.94 38.03
CA GLU A 582 1.48 3.35 38.24
C GLU A 582 1.88 3.99 36.90
N THR A 583 1.41 5.21 36.63
CA THR A 583 1.79 5.97 35.45
C THR A 583 3.15 6.63 35.60
N GLY A 584 3.62 6.86 36.84
CA GLY A 584 4.84 7.61 37.12
C GLY A 584 4.64 9.13 37.12
N GLY A 585 3.38 9.59 37.19
CA GLY A 585 3.02 11.01 37.28
C GLY A 585 2.81 11.72 35.93
N GLU A 586 3.15 11.08 34.82
CA GLU A 586 2.93 11.61 33.46
C GLU A 586 2.38 10.52 32.53
N LEU A 587 1.48 10.91 31.63
CA LEU A 587 1.00 10.03 30.55
C LEU A 587 1.86 10.25 29.29
N PRO A 588 2.28 9.17 28.61
CA PRO A 588 3.01 9.29 27.36
C PRO A 588 2.17 10.04 26.31
N LEU A 589 2.85 10.82 25.46
CA LEU A 589 2.19 11.48 24.34
C LEU A 589 1.65 10.42 23.39
N SER A 590 0.35 10.48 23.10
CA SER A 590 -0.26 9.56 22.14
C SER A 590 0.31 9.78 20.74
N ALA A 591 0.42 8.73 19.93
CA ALA A 591 0.88 8.78 18.54
C ALA A 591 0.07 9.73 17.63
N MET A 592 -1.13 10.14 18.07
CA MET A 592 -2.03 11.08 17.37
C MET A 592 -1.88 12.54 17.84
N THR A 593 -0.89 12.82 18.70
CA THR A 593 -0.65 14.11 19.35
C THR A 593 0.13 15.05 18.46
N LEU A 594 -0.58 16.05 17.96
CA LEU A 594 -0.16 17.02 16.97
C LEU A 594 1.00 17.94 17.43
N GLU A 595 0.93 18.52 18.63
CA GLU A 595 2.11 18.97 19.40
C GLU A 595 1.82 18.65 20.87
N ALA A 596 2.85 18.67 21.72
CA ALA A 596 2.72 18.49 23.15
C ALA A 596 1.66 19.45 23.77
N PRO A 597 0.90 19.02 24.80
CA PRO A 597 -0.17 19.81 25.38
C PRO A 597 0.37 21.08 26.05
N GLN A 598 -0.08 22.26 25.61
CA GLN A 598 0.20 23.54 26.28
C GLN A 598 -1.10 24.32 26.47
N ALA A 599 -1.34 24.82 27.69
CA ALA A 599 -2.61 25.46 28.08
C ALA A 599 -2.99 26.69 27.24
N SER A 600 -2.00 27.43 26.71
CA SER A 600 -2.21 28.63 25.89
C SER A 600 -2.23 28.33 24.38
N LYS A 601 -2.06 27.08 23.95
CA LYS A 601 -1.93 26.72 22.52
C LYS A 601 -3.12 27.17 21.70
N TRP A 602 -4.33 27.14 22.27
CA TRP A 602 -5.55 27.54 21.56
C TRP A 602 -5.59 29.03 21.20
N GLU A 603 -4.81 29.86 21.89
CA GLU A 603 -4.78 31.32 21.68
C GLU A 603 -4.32 31.69 20.26
N ARG A 604 -3.56 30.80 19.60
CA ARG A 604 -3.13 30.99 18.20
C ARG A 604 -4.31 31.12 17.22
N ASN A 605 -5.43 30.49 17.54
CA ASN A 605 -6.65 30.51 16.75
C ASN A 605 -7.73 31.45 17.33
N ALA A 606 -7.40 32.23 18.37
CA ALA A 606 -8.37 33.03 19.11
C ALA A 606 -9.13 34.05 18.24
N GLU A 607 -8.48 34.69 17.27
CA GLU A 607 -9.12 35.69 16.40
C GLU A 607 -10.13 35.07 15.42
N GLU A 608 -9.89 33.85 14.95
CA GLU A 608 -10.85 33.13 14.11
C GLU A 608 -11.98 32.52 14.94
N MET A 609 -11.64 31.99 16.12
CA MET A 609 -12.62 31.47 17.06
C MET A 609 -13.57 32.56 17.55
N LYS A 610 -13.09 33.79 17.80
CA LYS A 610 -13.94 34.95 18.15
C LYS A 610 -15.04 35.20 17.11
N LYS A 611 -14.78 34.94 15.82
CA LYS A 611 -15.75 35.15 14.73
C LYS A 611 -16.87 34.12 14.71
N VAL A 612 -16.65 32.96 15.33
CA VAL A 612 -17.61 31.84 15.37
C VAL A 612 -18.05 31.49 16.78
N TRP A 613 -17.60 32.24 17.80
CA TRP A 613 -17.88 31.93 19.20
C TRP A 613 -19.37 32.01 19.53
N ASP A 614 -20.12 32.91 18.89
CA ASP A 614 -21.58 32.99 19.05
C ASP A 614 -22.30 31.69 18.65
N ILE A 615 -21.71 30.87 17.77
CA ILE A 615 -22.20 29.56 17.36
C ILE A 615 -21.85 28.50 18.44
N VAL A 616 -20.68 28.64 19.06
CA VAL A 616 -20.06 27.67 19.97
C VAL A 616 -20.53 27.83 21.42
N ASP A 617 -20.66 29.07 21.90
CA ASP A 617 -20.89 29.44 23.30
C ASP A 617 -22.07 28.69 23.95
N PRO A 618 -23.25 28.56 23.31
CA PRO A 618 -24.38 27.88 23.93
C PRO A 618 -24.10 26.41 24.26
N VAL A 619 -23.39 25.72 23.37
CA VAL A 619 -23.04 24.30 23.54
C VAL A 619 -21.83 24.13 24.45
N ALA A 620 -20.90 25.08 24.43
CA ALA A 620 -19.76 25.12 25.35
C ALA A 620 -20.20 25.25 26.81
N VAL A 621 -21.16 26.13 27.10
CA VAL A 621 -21.76 26.28 28.44
C VAL A 621 -22.42 24.98 28.87
N ARG A 622 -23.27 24.38 28.02
CA ARG A 622 -23.92 23.09 28.34
C ARG A 622 -22.91 21.98 28.62
N ALA A 623 -21.88 21.83 27.78
CA ALA A 623 -20.85 20.81 27.97
C ALA A 623 -20.06 21.02 29.28
N HIS A 624 -19.80 22.28 29.66
CA HIS A 624 -19.17 22.62 30.93
C HIS A 624 -20.07 22.27 32.12
N ASP A 625 -21.36 22.60 32.07
CA ASP A 625 -22.31 22.31 33.14
C ASP A 625 -22.43 20.79 33.39
N VAL A 626 -22.49 19.99 32.32
CA VAL A 626 -22.48 18.51 32.40
C VAL A 626 -21.18 17.97 33.01
N PHE A 627 -20.04 18.61 32.73
CA PHE A 627 -18.77 18.24 33.36
C PHE A 627 -18.69 18.69 34.83
N ALA A 628 -19.21 19.87 35.16
CA ALA A 628 -19.14 20.45 36.50
C ALA A 628 -20.06 19.76 37.51
N ASP A 629 -21.20 19.25 37.04
CA ASP A 629 -22.15 18.44 37.82
C ASP A 629 -22.47 17.14 37.05
N PRO A 630 -21.51 16.20 36.97
CA PRO A 630 -21.71 14.96 36.22
C PRO A 630 -22.77 14.10 36.90
N PRO A 631 -23.49 13.25 36.14
CA PRO A 631 -24.51 12.37 36.71
C PRO A 631 -23.94 11.55 37.88
N PRO A 632 -24.71 11.32 38.95
CA PRO A 632 -24.23 10.58 40.12
C PRO A 632 -23.89 9.14 39.72
N ILE A 633 -22.61 8.83 39.73
CA ILE A 633 -22.11 7.50 39.39
C ILE A 633 -22.51 6.55 40.51
N GLN A 634 -23.46 5.66 40.23
CA GLN A 634 -23.71 4.52 41.08
C GLN A 634 -22.94 3.32 40.54
N PRO A 635 -22.14 2.61 41.37
CA PRO A 635 -21.56 1.34 40.98
C PRO A 635 -22.67 0.44 40.47
N SER A 636 -22.50 -0.12 39.27
CA SER A 636 -23.48 -0.98 38.63
C SER A 636 -23.76 -2.19 39.52
N LYS A 637 -24.85 -2.18 40.29
CA LYS A 637 -25.18 -3.24 41.25
C LYS A 637 -25.62 -4.56 40.59
N THR A 638 -25.71 -4.59 39.27
CA THR A 638 -26.16 -5.74 38.49
C THR A 638 -25.12 -6.09 37.43
N ARG A 639 -24.51 -7.28 37.55
CA ARG A 639 -24.00 -8.01 36.37
C ARG A 639 -25.22 -8.25 35.48
N SER A 640 -25.23 -7.71 34.27
CA SER A 640 -26.43 -7.80 33.42
C SER A 640 -26.65 -9.27 33.02
N ALA A 641 -27.91 -9.72 33.02
CA ALA A 641 -28.28 -10.97 32.35
C ALA A 641 -28.31 -10.81 30.82
N GLU A 642 -27.90 -9.64 30.31
CA GLU A 642 -28.09 -9.13 28.95
C GLU A 642 -26.77 -9.00 28.19
N ALA A 643 -25.64 -9.41 28.78
CA ALA A 643 -24.32 -9.37 28.15
C ALA A 643 -24.31 -10.17 26.84
N VAL A 644 -23.73 -9.57 25.80
CA VAL A 644 -23.68 -10.16 24.45
C VAL A 644 -22.73 -11.35 24.46
N LYS A 645 -23.24 -12.52 24.08
CA LYS A 645 -22.45 -13.74 23.90
C LYS A 645 -22.11 -13.92 22.44
N VAL A 646 -20.82 -14.09 22.16
CA VAL A 646 -20.27 -14.14 20.81
C VAL A 646 -19.67 -15.52 20.59
N GLY A 647 -20.20 -16.26 19.62
CA GLY A 647 -19.57 -17.50 19.15
C GLY A 647 -18.36 -17.17 18.29
N LEU A 648 -17.22 -17.81 18.56
CA LEU A 648 -16.10 -17.82 17.64
C LEU A 648 -16.43 -18.78 16.48
N THR A 649 -16.18 -18.37 15.26
CA THR A 649 -16.35 -19.19 14.05
C THR A 649 -14.99 -19.36 13.36
N GLU A 650 -14.80 -20.43 12.59
CA GLU A 650 -13.56 -20.78 11.86
C GLU A 650 -13.13 -19.79 10.76
N GLU A 651 -13.70 -18.58 10.68
CA GLU A 651 -13.27 -17.61 9.67
C GLU A 651 -11.89 -17.01 10.02
N PRO A 652 -10.95 -16.95 9.04
CA PRO A 652 -9.59 -16.50 9.27
C PRO A 652 -9.50 -15.00 9.60
N ASP A 653 -8.44 -14.65 10.34
CA ASP A 653 -8.16 -13.30 10.80
C ASP A 653 -7.83 -12.36 9.62
N GLY A 654 -8.41 -11.17 9.59
CA GLY A 654 -8.17 -10.16 8.53
C GLY A 654 -9.15 -10.11 7.35
N ALA A 655 -10.20 -10.93 7.30
CA ALA A 655 -11.28 -10.70 6.34
C ALA A 655 -12.04 -9.39 6.69
N ILE A 656 -11.85 -8.33 5.91
CA ILE A 656 -12.82 -7.23 5.81
C ILE A 656 -14.12 -7.89 5.34
N PRO A 657 -15.25 -7.76 6.06
CA PRO A 657 -16.52 -8.30 5.60
C PRO A 657 -17.00 -7.51 4.38
N THR A 658 -16.50 -7.84 3.20
CA THR A 658 -17.16 -7.51 1.94
C THR A 658 -18.32 -8.47 1.77
N ASP A 659 -19.51 -7.94 1.48
CA ASP A 659 -20.64 -8.77 1.13
C ASP A 659 -20.30 -9.54 -0.16
N PHE A 660 -20.04 -10.84 -0.01
CA PHE A 660 -19.78 -11.75 -1.12
C PHE A 660 -21.05 -12.51 -1.53
N SER A 661 -22.23 -12.01 -1.13
CA SER A 661 -23.51 -12.60 -1.51
C SER A 661 -23.59 -12.79 -3.02
N SER A 662 -24.09 -13.96 -3.40
CA SER A 662 -24.38 -14.28 -4.78
C SER A 662 -25.77 -14.89 -4.87
N VAL A 663 -26.45 -14.57 -5.96
CA VAL A 663 -27.69 -15.21 -6.38
C VAL A 663 -27.43 -16.03 -7.61
N PHE A 664 -28.17 -17.11 -7.79
CA PHE A 664 -28.00 -17.99 -8.93
C PHE A 664 -29.36 -18.49 -9.41
N THR A 665 -29.44 -18.80 -10.70
CA THR A 665 -30.57 -19.53 -11.25
C THR A 665 -30.55 -20.97 -10.74
N GLY A 666 -31.72 -21.56 -10.44
CA GLY A 666 -31.79 -22.97 -10.03
C GLY A 666 -31.15 -23.95 -11.03
N SER A 667 -31.12 -23.60 -12.32
CA SER A 667 -30.44 -24.39 -13.36
C SER A 667 -28.92 -24.40 -13.24
N PHE A 668 -28.29 -23.41 -12.60
CA PHE A 668 -26.82 -23.29 -12.57
C PHE A 668 -26.16 -24.43 -11.77
N ALA A 669 -26.72 -24.79 -10.62
CA ALA A 669 -26.25 -25.94 -9.83
C ALA A 669 -26.41 -27.27 -10.61
N SER A 670 -27.53 -27.43 -11.34
CA SER A 670 -27.75 -28.59 -12.20
C SER A 670 -26.78 -28.65 -13.38
N ILE A 671 -26.39 -27.48 -13.93
CA ILE A 671 -25.39 -27.40 -15.00
C ILE A 671 -24.02 -27.87 -14.49
N LEU A 672 -23.58 -27.42 -13.32
CA LEU A 672 -22.30 -27.85 -12.72
C LEU A 672 -22.25 -29.36 -12.46
N GLU A 673 -23.36 -29.95 -12.00
CA GLU A 673 -23.47 -31.40 -11.84
C GLU A 673 -23.48 -32.15 -13.17
N ALA A 674 -24.31 -31.73 -14.12
CA ALA A 674 -24.41 -32.39 -15.41
C ALA A 674 -23.10 -32.31 -16.21
N ALA A 675 -22.37 -31.21 -16.06
CA ALA A 675 -21.04 -31.02 -16.62
C ALA A 675 -19.94 -31.74 -15.82
N ASN A 676 -20.26 -32.29 -14.66
CA ASN A 676 -19.32 -32.87 -13.69
C ASN A 676 -18.12 -31.93 -13.40
N CYS A 677 -18.39 -30.67 -13.08
CA CYS A 677 -17.33 -29.68 -12.81
C CYS A 677 -17.67 -28.70 -11.70
N SER A 678 -16.64 -27.97 -11.28
CA SER A 678 -16.70 -26.74 -10.48
C SER A 678 -15.88 -25.67 -11.21
N LEU A 679 -15.93 -24.43 -10.73
CA LEU A 679 -15.21 -23.31 -11.37
C LEU A 679 -14.25 -22.65 -10.38
N ALA A 680 -13.14 -22.14 -10.90
CA ALA A 680 -12.24 -21.22 -10.22
C ALA A 680 -12.32 -19.85 -10.89
N VAL A 681 -12.67 -18.83 -10.11
CA VAL A 681 -12.96 -17.47 -10.61
C VAL A 681 -12.09 -16.46 -9.88
N THR A 682 -11.41 -15.56 -10.60
CA THR A 682 -10.51 -14.57 -9.97
C THR A 682 -11.11 -13.18 -9.93
N THR A 683 -10.80 -12.45 -8.85
CA THR A 683 -11.25 -11.08 -8.60
C THR A 683 -10.07 -10.25 -8.08
N TYR A 684 -9.43 -9.50 -8.97
CA TYR A 684 -8.16 -8.86 -8.62
C TYR A 684 -8.30 -7.68 -7.64
N GLN A 685 -9.44 -6.99 -7.64
CA GLN A 685 -9.70 -5.82 -6.77
C GLN A 685 -10.02 -6.23 -5.34
N SER A 686 -10.86 -7.24 -5.18
CA SER A 686 -11.15 -7.86 -3.88
C SER A 686 -10.04 -8.79 -3.42
N GLY A 687 -9.06 -9.12 -4.26
CA GLY A 687 -7.95 -10.00 -3.89
C GLY A 687 -8.43 -11.42 -3.59
N ARG A 688 -9.36 -11.96 -4.37
CA ARG A 688 -9.93 -13.31 -4.13
C ARG A 688 -9.86 -14.23 -5.34
N LEU A 689 -9.58 -15.50 -5.07
CA LEU A 689 -9.94 -16.65 -5.90
C LEU A 689 -11.22 -17.26 -5.31
N VAL A 690 -12.25 -17.45 -6.11
CA VAL A 690 -13.55 -18.00 -5.71
C VAL A 690 -13.74 -19.36 -6.37
N LEU A 691 -13.86 -20.42 -5.56
CA LEU A 691 -14.28 -21.73 -6.00
C LEU A 691 -15.81 -21.79 -6.01
N VAL A 692 -16.39 -21.88 -7.20
CA VAL A 692 -17.84 -22.00 -7.41
C VAL A 692 -18.18 -23.48 -7.54
N ARG A 693 -18.85 -24.04 -6.53
CA ARG A 693 -19.11 -25.47 -6.39
C ARG A 693 -20.57 -25.77 -6.07
N ARG A 694 -21.08 -26.92 -6.52
CA ARG A 694 -22.50 -27.29 -6.37
C ARG A 694 -22.76 -27.90 -5.00
N ASP A 695 -23.67 -27.32 -4.24
CA ASP A 695 -24.10 -27.79 -2.92
C ASP A 695 -25.56 -28.27 -2.93
N GLY A 696 -25.78 -29.53 -3.31
CA GLY A 696 -27.13 -30.02 -3.53
C GLY A 696 -27.84 -29.22 -4.63
N ASP A 697 -28.95 -28.55 -4.29
CA ASP A 697 -29.68 -27.65 -5.18
C ASP A 697 -29.14 -26.20 -5.18
N LYS A 698 -28.09 -25.92 -4.40
CA LYS A 698 -27.47 -24.61 -4.26
C LYS A 698 -26.11 -24.51 -4.93
N VAL A 699 -25.59 -23.29 -5.00
CA VAL A 699 -24.22 -22.98 -5.39
C VAL A 699 -23.49 -22.40 -4.18
N ASN A 700 -22.32 -22.93 -3.88
CA ASN A 700 -21.40 -22.42 -2.87
C ASN A 700 -20.26 -21.64 -3.54
N THR A 701 -19.99 -20.44 -3.06
CA THR A 701 -18.87 -19.59 -3.45
C THR A 701 -17.84 -19.57 -2.33
N HIS A 702 -16.79 -20.38 -2.47
CA HIS A 702 -15.75 -20.53 -1.45
C HIS A 702 -14.54 -19.67 -1.77
N LEU A 703 -14.15 -18.78 -0.86
CA LEU A 703 -13.17 -17.72 -1.16
C LEU A 703 -11.78 -18.04 -0.59
N ARG A 704 -10.74 -17.71 -1.37
CA ARG A 704 -9.32 -17.76 -0.99
C ARG A 704 -8.64 -16.44 -1.30
N TYR A 705 -7.73 -16.00 -0.44
CA TYR A 705 -7.02 -14.72 -0.56
C TYR A 705 -5.76 -14.86 -1.41
N PHE A 706 -5.60 -13.94 -2.35
CA PHE A 706 -4.36 -13.76 -3.11
C PHE A 706 -4.14 -12.28 -3.44
N ALA A 707 -2.88 -11.87 -3.57
CA ALA A 707 -2.55 -10.50 -3.97
C ALA A 707 -2.83 -10.28 -5.47
N SER A 708 -3.93 -9.61 -5.80
CA SER A 708 -4.36 -9.31 -7.18
C SER A 708 -4.35 -10.54 -8.12
N PRO A 709 -5.12 -11.60 -7.82
CA PRO A 709 -5.21 -12.78 -8.69
C PRO A 709 -5.85 -12.42 -10.03
N MET A 710 -5.26 -12.92 -11.13
CA MET A 710 -5.64 -12.61 -12.51
C MET A 710 -5.83 -13.90 -13.32
N GLY A 711 -4.90 -14.27 -14.21
CA GLY A 711 -5.03 -15.48 -15.04
C GLY A 711 -5.00 -16.79 -14.25
N VAL A 712 -5.73 -17.79 -14.73
CA VAL A 712 -5.80 -19.15 -14.18
C VAL A 712 -5.68 -20.18 -15.31
N ALA A 713 -4.86 -21.21 -15.12
CA ALA A 713 -4.79 -22.35 -16.04
C ALA A 713 -4.97 -23.67 -15.29
N VAL A 714 -5.65 -24.63 -15.92
CA VAL A 714 -5.91 -25.96 -15.37
C VAL A 714 -5.50 -27.01 -16.38
N GLN A 715 -4.74 -28.01 -15.96
CA GLN A 715 -4.39 -29.17 -16.78
C GLN A 715 -4.26 -30.42 -15.91
N GLY A 716 -5.20 -31.36 -16.07
CA GLY A 716 -5.26 -32.55 -15.24
C GLY A 716 -5.35 -32.20 -13.75
N ALA A 717 -4.36 -32.63 -12.97
CA ALA A 717 -4.28 -32.34 -11.53
C ALA A 717 -3.67 -30.96 -11.20
N LYS A 718 -3.16 -30.21 -12.18
CA LYS A 718 -2.49 -28.93 -11.96
C LYS A 718 -3.46 -27.75 -12.04
N LEU A 719 -3.23 -26.75 -11.19
CA LEU A 719 -3.86 -25.44 -11.28
C LEU A 719 -2.76 -24.39 -11.14
N ALA A 720 -2.63 -23.48 -12.11
CA ALA A 720 -1.75 -22.32 -12.03
C ALA A 720 -2.57 -21.05 -11.79
N LEU A 721 -2.04 -20.15 -10.96
CA LEU A 721 -2.62 -18.85 -10.64
C LEU A 721 -1.58 -17.75 -10.78
N GLY A 722 -1.85 -16.77 -11.64
CA GLY A 722 -1.08 -15.54 -11.74
C GLY A 722 -1.53 -14.52 -10.69
N THR A 723 -0.58 -14.00 -9.91
CA THR A 723 -0.80 -12.94 -8.91
C THR A 723 0.09 -11.72 -9.22
N LYS A 724 0.03 -10.66 -8.39
CA LYS A 724 0.76 -9.41 -8.65
C LYS A 724 2.25 -9.60 -8.95
N THR A 725 2.94 -10.47 -8.21
CA THR A 725 4.41 -10.66 -8.32
C THR A 725 4.83 -12.12 -8.38
N THR A 726 3.88 -13.05 -8.39
CA THR A 726 4.15 -14.48 -8.24
C THR A 726 3.20 -15.30 -9.11
N VAL A 727 3.73 -16.35 -9.73
CA VAL A 727 2.92 -17.44 -10.29
C VAL A 727 2.94 -18.60 -9.32
N TRP A 728 1.76 -19.04 -8.89
CA TRP A 728 1.59 -20.20 -8.03
C TRP A 728 1.14 -21.39 -8.85
N GLU A 729 1.81 -22.54 -8.70
CA GLU A 729 1.33 -23.82 -9.20
C GLU A 729 0.89 -24.70 -8.03
N PHE A 730 -0.35 -25.17 -8.12
CA PHE A 730 -0.99 -26.07 -7.19
C PHE A 730 -1.19 -27.44 -7.82
N TRP A 731 -1.25 -28.47 -6.98
CA TRP A 731 -1.50 -29.84 -7.40
C TRP A 731 -2.63 -30.45 -6.58
N ASN A 732 -3.58 -31.09 -7.26
CA ASN A 732 -4.62 -31.85 -6.61
C ASN A 732 -4.03 -33.08 -5.91
N GLN A 733 -4.19 -33.16 -4.59
CA GLN A 733 -3.77 -34.25 -3.73
C GLN A 733 -4.98 -34.89 -3.07
N GLN A 734 -5.44 -35.99 -3.65
CA GLN A 734 -6.68 -36.65 -3.23
C GLN A 734 -6.60 -37.25 -1.82
N ALA A 735 -5.40 -37.68 -1.38
CA ALA A 735 -5.19 -38.18 -0.01
C ALA A 735 -5.37 -37.08 1.06
N ALA A 736 -5.04 -35.83 0.73
CA ALA A 736 -5.25 -34.71 1.63
C ALA A 736 -6.72 -34.26 1.68
N ALA A 737 -7.49 -34.52 0.61
CA ALA A 737 -8.92 -34.20 0.58
C ALA A 737 -9.71 -34.95 1.67
N SER A 738 -9.33 -36.20 1.98
CA SER A 738 -9.97 -37.00 3.03
C SER A 738 -9.65 -36.56 4.46
N THR A 739 -8.68 -35.67 4.68
CA THR A 739 -8.28 -35.24 6.02
C THR A 739 -8.79 -33.84 6.37
N ILE A 740 -9.46 -33.15 5.45
CA ILE A 740 -9.98 -31.79 5.65
C ILE A 740 -11.47 -31.86 6.03
N ASP A 741 -11.86 -31.20 7.13
CA ASP A 741 -13.25 -31.12 7.58
C ASP A 741 -14.11 -30.32 6.57
N PRO A 742 -15.35 -30.73 6.25
CA PRO A 742 -15.99 -31.99 6.62
C PRO A 742 -15.47 -33.20 5.83
N GLU A 743 -15.08 -34.23 6.59
CA GLU A 743 -14.55 -35.49 6.08
C GLU A 743 -15.50 -36.10 5.03
N GLY A 744 -14.96 -36.45 3.86
CA GLY A 744 -15.70 -37.11 2.78
C GLY A 744 -16.50 -36.20 1.84
N ARG A 745 -16.48 -34.86 2.04
CA ARG A 745 -17.16 -33.92 1.13
C ARG A 745 -16.23 -33.34 0.05
N ILE A 746 -14.94 -33.17 0.34
CA ILE A 746 -13.95 -32.62 -0.58
C ILE A 746 -13.45 -33.74 -1.51
N ASP A 747 -13.57 -33.54 -2.83
CA ASP A 747 -13.16 -34.53 -3.84
C ASP A 747 -11.85 -34.16 -4.57
N ALA A 748 -11.37 -32.93 -4.38
CA ALA A 748 -10.06 -32.47 -4.82
C ALA A 748 -9.48 -31.46 -3.83
N CYS A 749 -8.17 -31.55 -3.56
CA CYS A 749 -7.46 -30.60 -2.71
C CYS A 749 -6.21 -30.09 -3.40
N TYR A 750 -6.26 -28.85 -3.90
CA TYR A 750 -5.18 -28.18 -4.60
C TYR A 750 -4.18 -27.60 -3.59
N MET A 751 -3.05 -28.28 -3.44
CA MET A 751 -1.96 -27.91 -2.54
C MET A 751 -0.88 -27.12 -3.27
N PRO A 752 -0.32 -26.04 -2.69
CA PRO A 752 0.73 -25.25 -3.33
C PRO A 752 2.01 -26.08 -3.47
N ARG A 753 2.64 -26.07 -4.64
CA ARG A 753 3.88 -26.85 -4.92
C ARG A 753 5.02 -26.01 -5.45
N ARG A 754 4.73 -24.91 -6.14
CA ARG A 754 5.74 -23.99 -6.65
C ARG A 754 5.20 -22.58 -6.56
N GLY A 755 6.01 -21.67 -6.03
CA GLY A 755 5.87 -20.24 -6.24
C GLY A 755 7.05 -19.76 -7.07
N HIS A 756 6.79 -19.03 -8.15
CA HIS A 756 7.82 -18.43 -8.98
C HIS A 756 7.65 -16.91 -9.00
N THR A 757 8.66 -16.19 -8.52
CA THR A 757 8.62 -14.72 -8.40
C THR A 757 8.95 -14.08 -9.74
N THR A 758 7.99 -13.34 -10.29
CA THR A 758 8.05 -12.74 -11.62
C THR A 758 8.28 -11.22 -11.60
N GLY A 759 7.99 -10.56 -10.47
CA GLY A 759 7.73 -9.11 -10.46
C GLY A 759 6.38 -8.77 -11.11
N ASP A 760 6.03 -7.49 -11.20
CA ASP A 760 4.73 -7.09 -11.78
C ASP A 760 4.78 -7.05 -13.31
N ILE A 761 4.65 -8.23 -13.93
CA ILE A 761 4.52 -8.42 -15.38
C ILE A 761 3.06 -8.38 -15.86
N ARG A 762 2.11 -8.22 -14.93
CA ARG A 762 0.66 -8.24 -15.16
C ARG A 762 0.19 -9.50 -15.89
N ILE A 763 0.17 -10.64 -15.21
CA ILE A 763 -0.16 -11.97 -15.78
C ILE A 763 -1.66 -12.07 -16.09
N HIS A 764 -2.05 -11.77 -17.33
CA HIS A 764 -3.47 -11.74 -17.70
C HIS A 764 -4.05 -13.13 -18.03
N ASP A 765 -3.29 -14.00 -18.71
CA ASP A 765 -3.79 -15.32 -19.11
C ASP A 765 -2.66 -16.36 -19.00
N LEU A 766 -3.04 -17.62 -18.85
CA LEU A 766 -2.14 -18.74 -18.60
C LEU A 766 -2.56 -19.95 -19.45
N GLY A 767 -1.60 -20.79 -19.82
CA GLY A 767 -1.88 -22.03 -20.53
C GLY A 767 -0.79 -23.07 -20.33
N TYR A 768 -1.17 -24.34 -20.19
CA TYR A 768 -0.22 -25.45 -20.19
C TYR A 768 -0.12 -26.05 -21.59
N ASP A 769 1.10 -26.27 -22.07
CA ASP A 769 1.33 -27.02 -23.31
C ASP A 769 1.25 -28.54 -23.09
N ALA A 770 1.44 -29.33 -24.15
CA ALA A 770 1.34 -30.79 -24.13
C ALA A 770 2.37 -31.45 -23.19
N ASP A 771 3.53 -30.81 -22.99
CA ASP A 771 4.59 -31.29 -22.10
C ASP A 771 4.35 -30.84 -20.64
N GLY A 772 3.29 -30.05 -20.41
CA GLY A 772 2.91 -29.53 -19.12
C GLY A 772 3.79 -28.36 -18.66
N GLN A 773 4.50 -27.71 -19.59
CA GLN A 773 5.19 -26.44 -19.36
C GLN A 773 4.15 -25.31 -19.33
N LEU A 774 4.26 -24.45 -18.32
CA LEU A 774 3.38 -23.32 -18.14
C LEU A 774 3.83 -22.13 -18.98
N TRP A 775 2.88 -21.59 -19.74
CA TRP A 775 2.98 -20.36 -20.52
C TRP A 775 2.13 -19.27 -19.88
N ALA A 776 2.58 -18.03 -20.00
CA ALA A 776 1.87 -16.87 -19.49
C ALA A 776 1.88 -15.70 -20.46
N VAL A 777 0.81 -14.92 -20.41
CA VAL A 777 0.72 -13.60 -21.02
C VAL A 777 1.32 -12.56 -20.09
N ALA A 778 2.49 -12.03 -20.44
CA ALA A 778 3.14 -10.92 -19.75
C ALA A 778 2.70 -9.60 -20.39
N THR A 779 1.50 -9.13 -20.07
CA THR A 779 0.85 -7.98 -20.73
C THR A 779 1.71 -6.74 -20.71
N ARG A 780 2.34 -6.47 -19.56
CA ARG A 780 3.21 -5.30 -19.39
C ARG A 780 4.39 -5.31 -20.36
N PHE A 781 4.84 -6.49 -20.77
CA PHE A 781 5.93 -6.70 -21.74
C PHE A 781 5.46 -7.03 -23.16
N SER A 782 4.14 -7.11 -23.39
CA SER A 782 3.55 -7.42 -24.70
C SER A 782 4.09 -8.72 -25.32
N CYS A 783 4.30 -9.75 -24.50
CA CYS A 783 4.88 -11.02 -24.93
C CYS A 783 4.29 -12.23 -24.19
N LEU A 784 4.54 -13.41 -24.76
CA LEU A 784 4.34 -14.70 -24.11
C LEU A 784 5.64 -15.15 -23.45
N VAL A 785 5.53 -15.70 -22.25
CA VAL A 785 6.67 -16.10 -21.43
C VAL A 785 6.49 -17.51 -20.85
N THR A 786 7.60 -18.14 -20.49
CA THR A 786 7.68 -19.35 -19.67
C THR A 786 8.52 -19.08 -18.42
N PHE A 787 8.62 -20.06 -17.52
CA PHE A 787 9.27 -19.90 -16.20
C PHE A 787 10.37 -20.93 -15.97
N ASP A 788 11.60 -20.46 -15.77
CA ASP A 788 12.76 -21.29 -15.43
C ASP A 788 13.20 -21.07 -13.96
N ARG A 789 14.45 -21.40 -13.60
CA ARG A 789 14.98 -21.25 -12.23
C ARG A 789 15.85 -20.00 -12.06
N GLU A 790 16.37 -19.45 -13.15
CA GLU A 790 17.38 -18.39 -13.14
C GLU A 790 16.76 -17.02 -13.38
N ASN A 791 15.72 -16.95 -14.19
CA ASN A 791 15.06 -15.72 -14.62
C ASN A 791 13.71 -15.55 -13.96
N SER A 792 13.29 -14.30 -13.75
CA SER A 792 11.91 -13.98 -13.33
C SER A 792 10.86 -14.41 -14.36
N PHE A 793 11.22 -14.47 -15.64
CA PHE A 793 10.45 -15.06 -16.73
C PHE A 793 11.33 -15.16 -17.99
N ALA A 794 11.02 -16.08 -18.90
CA ALA A 794 11.72 -16.29 -20.15
C ALA A 794 10.79 -15.96 -21.35
N PRO A 795 10.98 -14.81 -22.04
CA PRO A 795 10.19 -14.45 -23.22
C PRO A 795 10.36 -15.47 -24.35
N GLN A 796 9.24 -16.00 -24.85
CA GLN A 796 9.21 -17.00 -25.91
C GLN A 796 8.70 -16.45 -27.24
N TRP A 797 7.76 -15.51 -27.18
CA TRP A 797 7.16 -14.94 -28.38
C TRP A 797 6.64 -13.52 -28.11
N ARG A 798 6.68 -12.68 -29.13
CA ARG A 798 6.06 -11.34 -29.13
C ARG A 798 5.52 -11.03 -30.54
N PRO A 799 4.49 -10.18 -30.67
CA PRO A 799 4.00 -9.78 -31.99
C PRO A 799 5.12 -9.11 -32.81
N GLN A 800 5.15 -9.37 -34.12
CA GLN A 800 6.23 -8.86 -35.00
C GLN A 800 6.30 -7.33 -35.07
N PHE A 801 5.16 -6.65 -34.87
CA PHE A 801 5.09 -5.20 -34.85
C PHE A 801 5.65 -4.59 -33.56
N ILE A 802 5.80 -5.36 -32.48
CA ILE A 802 6.46 -4.89 -31.26
C ILE A 802 7.96 -4.84 -31.55
N SER A 803 8.62 -3.70 -31.35
CA SER A 803 10.03 -3.52 -31.70
C SER A 803 11.00 -4.10 -30.67
N GLY A 804 10.68 -4.01 -29.37
CA GLY A 804 11.47 -4.58 -28.28
C GLY A 804 10.66 -5.01 -27.06
N LEU A 805 11.32 -5.67 -26.10
CA LEU A 805 10.73 -5.94 -24.79
C LEU A 805 10.83 -4.69 -23.92
N SER A 806 9.69 -4.18 -23.46
CA SER A 806 9.58 -2.99 -22.61
C SER A 806 8.40 -3.15 -21.68
N ALA A 807 8.50 -2.65 -20.45
CA ALA A 807 7.46 -2.78 -19.44
C ALA A 807 6.34 -1.70 -19.56
N ASP A 808 5.95 -1.41 -20.81
CA ASP A 808 5.14 -0.25 -21.23
C ASP A 808 3.70 -0.59 -21.63
N ASP A 809 3.34 -1.88 -21.67
CA ASP A 809 2.02 -2.34 -22.10
C ASP A 809 1.59 -1.75 -23.47
N ARG A 810 2.33 -2.08 -24.52
CA ARG A 810 2.22 -1.39 -25.82
C ARG A 810 0.96 -1.79 -26.59
N CYS A 811 0.67 -3.09 -26.67
CA CYS A 811 -0.49 -3.61 -27.40
C CYS A 811 -1.59 -4.20 -26.52
N HIS A 812 -1.35 -4.29 -25.20
CA HIS A 812 -2.20 -5.03 -24.26
C HIS A 812 -2.50 -6.45 -24.73
N LEU A 813 -1.44 -7.22 -24.96
CA LEU A 813 -1.56 -8.66 -25.13
C LEU A 813 -2.16 -9.23 -23.84
N ASN A 814 -3.37 -9.78 -23.93
CA ASN A 814 -4.18 -10.07 -22.74
C ASN A 814 -4.80 -11.47 -22.71
N GLY A 815 -4.75 -12.23 -23.80
CA GLY A 815 -5.39 -13.55 -23.88
C GLY A 815 -4.58 -14.53 -24.72
N LEU A 816 -4.70 -15.82 -24.38
CA LEU A 816 -3.96 -16.92 -24.98
C LEU A 816 -4.87 -18.13 -25.24
N ALA A 817 -4.87 -18.62 -26.49
CA ALA A 817 -5.50 -19.87 -26.88
C ALA A 817 -4.45 -20.95 -27.15
N MET A 818 -4.66 -22.10 -26.53
CA MET A 818 -3.89 -23.32 -26.77
C MET A 818 -4.61 -24.18 -27.81
N VAL A 819 -3.90 -24.64 -28.84
CA VAL A 819 -4.42 -25.55 -29.88
C VAL A 819 -3.51 -26.76 -29.93
N ASP A 820 -4.06 -27.97 -29.81
CA ASP A 820 -3.30 -29.23 -29.81
C ASP A 820 -2.10 -29.20 -28.83
N GLY A 821 -2.30 -28.59 -27.67
CA GLY A 821 -1.29 -28.49 -26.62
C GLY A 821 -0.13 -27.54 -26.94
N ARG A 822 -0.30 -26.53 -27.80
CA ARG A 822 0.68 -25.46 -28.01
C ARG A 822 0.02 -24.08 -28.00
N PRO A 823 0.74 -23.01 -27.57
CA PRO A 823 0.29 -21.64 -27.80
C PRO A 823 0.04 -21.44 -29.29
N LYS A 824 -1.13 -20.91 -29.67
CA LYS A 824 -1.45 -20.73 -31.09
C LYS A 824 -2.05 -19.37 -31.44
N TYR A 825 -3.00 -18.88 -30.64
CA TYR A 825 -3.65 -17.59 -30.90
C TYR A 825 -3.59 -16.69 -29.67
N VAL A 826 -3.44 -15.39 -29.89
CA VAL A 826 -3.47 -14.38 -28.81
C VAL A 826 -4.38 -13.23 -29.16
N THR A 827 -4.95 -12.59 -28.14
CA THR A 827 -5.67 -11.32 -28.29
C THR A 827 -4.80 -10.15 -27.87
N VAL A 828 -4.93 -9.05 -28.61
CA VAL A 828 -4.36 -7.74 -28.28
C VAL A 828 -5.47 -6.71 -28.35
N LEU A 829 -5.41 -5.67 -27.51
CA LEU A 829 -6.39 -4.59 -27.56
C LEU A 829 -6.05 -3.52 -28.62
N GLY A 830 -4.81 -3.50 -29.10
CA GLY A 830 -4.39 -2.63 -30.19
C GLY A 830 -3.19 -3.19 -30.93
N MET A 831 -3.18 -3.14 -32.26
CA MET A 831 -1.99 -3.45 -33.07
C MET A 831 -1.01 -2.27 -33.10
N THR A 832 -0.47 -1.93 -31.94
CA THR A 832 0.42 -0.77 -31.75
C THR A 832 1.70 -1.15 -31.02
N ASP A 833 2.76 -0.43 -31.38
CA ASP A 833 4.06 -0.48 -30.74
C ASP A 833 4.36 0.89 -30.14
N THR A 834 3.40 1.47 -29.42
CA THR A 834 3.55 2.72 -28.65
C THR A 834 3.17 2.42 -27.20
N PRO A 835 3.90 2.93 -26.19
CA PRO A 835 3.53 2.74 -24.79
C PRO A 835 2.05 3.04 -24.57
N ASN A 836 1.30 2.08 -24.02
CA ASN A 836 -0.13 2.24 -23.74
C ASN A 836 -1.04 2.59 -24.94
N GLY A 837 -0.54 2.53 -26.19
CA GLY A 837 -1.22 3.05 -27.39
C GLY A 837 -2.50 2.32 -27.79
N TRP A 838 -2.75 1.15 -27.22
CA TRP A 838 -4.01 0.41 -27.41
C TRP A 838 -5.23 1.15 -26.84
N ARG A 839 -5.04 2.16 -25.99
CA ARG A 839 -6.15 2.94 -25.38
C ARG A 839 -6.86 3.85 -26.37
N ASP A 840 -6.15 4.30 -27.42
CA ASP A 840 -6.63 5.32 -28.36
C ASP A 840 -7.81 4.81 -29.18
N ASP A 841 -7.74 3.56 -29.63
CA ASP A 841 -8.82 2.88 -30.35
C ASP A 841 -9.26 1.62 -29.60
N LYS A 842 -9.56 1.73 -28.30
CA LYS A 842 -10.06 0.57 -27.53
C LYS A 842 -11.40 0.01 -28.04
N ALA A 843 -12.16 0.79 -28.79
CA ALA A 843 -13.47 0.40 -29.32
C ALA A 843 -13.39 -0.52 -30.55
N ALA A 844 -12.36 -0.39 -31.39
CA ALA A 844 -12.21 -1.19 -32.61
C ALA A 844 -10.77 -1.63 -32.93
N GLY A 845 -9.77 -1.24 -32.14
CA GLY A 845 -8.35 -1.51 -32.40
C GLY A 845 -7.89 -2.95 -32.11
N GLY A 846 -8.75 -3.75 -31.47
CA GLY A 846 -8.41 -5.10 -31.06
C GLY A 846 -8.27 -6.09 -32.22
N ALA A 847 -7.42 -7.09 -32.02
CA ALA A 847 -7.13 -8.11 -33.01
C ALA A 847 -6.86 -9.48 -32.37
N ILE A 848 -6.96 -10.53 -33.20
CA ILE A 848 -6.44 -11.87 -32.88
C ILE A 848 -5.25 -12.15 -33.78
N LEU A 849 -4.14 -12.57 -33.18
CA LEU A 849 -2.90 -12.87 -33.89
C LEU A 849 -2.63 -14.37 -33.91
N ASP A 850 -2.15 -14.88 -35.03
CA ASP A 850 -1.54 -16.22 -35.11
C ASP A 850 -0.07 -16.14 -34.72
N ILE A 851 0.34 -16.94 -33.74
CA ILE A 851 1.73 -17.02 -33.26
C ILE A 851 2.69 -17.50 -34.36
N ASP A 852 2.24 -18.45 -35.21
CA ASP A 852 3.07 -19.02 -36.29
C ASP A 852 3.14 -18.07 -37.51
N GLY A 853 2.01 -17.43 -37.84
CA GLY A 853 1.85 -16.64 -39.06
C GLY A 853 2.23 -15.16 -38.94
N GLY A 854 2.19 -14.59 -37.73
CA GLY A 854 2.50 -13.19 -37.44
C GLY A 854 1.45 -12.17 -37.93
N ALA A 855 0.67 -12.50 -38.96
CA ALA A 855 -0.46 -11.70 -39.44
C ALA A 855 -1.69 -11.83 -38.53
N PRO A 856 -2.50 -10.76 -38.39
CA PRO A 856 -3.77 -10.86 -37.67
C PRO A 856 -4.76 -11.73 -38.45
N ILE A 857 -5.44 -12.64 -37.75
CA ILE A 857 -6.53 -13.46 -38.29
C ILE A 857 -7.79 -12.60 -38.47
N THR A 858 -8.06 -11.77 -37.47
CA THR A 858 -9.18 -10.84 -37.47
C THR A 858 -8.77 -9.57 -36.74
N VAL A 859 -9.31 -8.44 -37.18
CA VAL A 859 -9.08 -7.10 -36.65
C VAL A 859 -10.43 -6.40 -36.46
N GLY A 860 -10.45 -5.24 -35.82
CA GLY A 860 -11.70 -4.51 -35.64
C GLY A 860 -12.51 -4.98 -34.43
N LEU A 861 -11.90 -5.70 -33.48
CA LEU A 861 -12.57 -6.24 -32.30
C LEU A 861 -12.60 -5.21 -31.18
N SER A 862 -13.74 -5.10 -30.49
CA SER A 862 -13.87 -4.24 -29.32
C SER A 862 -13.39 -4.94 -28.05
N MET A 863 -12.24 -4.52 -27.53
CA MET A 863 -11.64 -5.06 -26.30
C MET A 863 -11.62 -6.60 -26.25
N PRO A 864 -10.96 -7.33 -27.19
CA PRO A 864 -11.05 -8.79 -27.22
C PRO A 864 -10.33 -9.45 -26.03
N HIS A 865 -10.95 -10.46 -25.42
CA HIS A 865 -10.40 -11.22 -24.29
C HIS A 865 -10.58 -12.74 -24.45
N SER A 866 -9.79 -13.48 -23.67
CA SER A 866 -9.93 -14.92 -23.40
C SER A 866 -10.19 -15.76 -24.66
N PRO A 867 -9.32 -15.73 -25.68
CA PRO A 867 -9.46 -16.59 -26.84
C PRO A 867 -9.30 -18.05 -26.42
N ARG A 868 -10.16 -18.93 -26.93
CA ARG A 868 -10.13 -20.37 -26.61
C ARG A 868 -10.38 -21.19 -27.87
N TRP A 869 -9.67 -22.30 -28.00
CA TRP A 869 -9.95 -23.28 -29.03
C TRP A 869 -10.87 -24.36 -28.48
N HIS A 870 -12.06 -24.54 -29.08
CA HIS A 870 -13.04 -25.50 -28.60
C HIS A 870 -13.93 -26.00 -29.74
N ASN A 871 -14.15 -27.32 -29.80
CA ASN A 871 -14.91 -28.00 -30.86
C ASN A 871 -14.47 -27.61 -32.29
N GLY A 872 -13.16 -27.49 -32.52
CA GLY A 872 -12.58 -27.16 -33.83
C GLY A 872 -12.81 -25.71 -34.28
N LYS A 873 -13.25 -24.83 -33.38
CA LYS A 873 -13.46 -23.41 -33.64
C LYS A 873 -12.65 -22.54 -32.68
N LEU A 874 -12.28 -21.35 -33.15
CA LEU A 874 -11.71 -20.30 -32.32
C LEU A 874 -12.85 -19.45 -31.73
N TRP A 875 -12.92 -19.41 -30.41
CA TRP A 875 -13.86 -18.62 -29.63
C TRP A 875 -13.15 -17.41 -29.02
N VAL A 876 -13.84 -16.29 -28.92
CA VAL A 876 -13.31 -15.05 -28.33
C VAL A 876 -14.43 -14.26 -27.66
N LEU A 877 -14.08 -13.54 -26.60
CA LEU A 877 -14.97 -12.56 -25.99
C LEU A 877 -14.71 -11.20 -26.62
N GLU A 878 -15.73 -10.60 -27.25
CA GLU A 878 -15.67 -9.20 -27.68
C GLU A 878 -16.24 -8.32 -26.57
N SER A 879 -15.41 -8.08 -25.55
CA SER A 879 -15.84 -7.57 -24.25
C SER A 879 -16.42 -6.17 -24.27
N GLY A 880 -15.95 -5.33 -25.20
CA GLY A 880 -16.52 -3.99 -25.41
C GLY A 880 -17.96 -4.02 -25.94
N ARG A 881 -18.44 -5.18 -26.42
CA ARG A 881 -19.83 -5.43 -26.82
C ARG A 881 -20.59 -6.36 -25.86
N GLY A 882 -19.91 -6.92 -24.86
CA GLY A 882 -20.47 -7.97 -24.01
C GLY A 882 -20.80 -9.26 -24.79
N ALA A 883 -20.05 -9.58 -25.85
CA ALA A 883 -20.39 -10.65 -26.77
C ALA A 883 -19.48 -11.89 -26.63
N LEU A 884 -20.06 -13.07 -26.86
CA LEU A 884 -19.34 -14.30 -27.18
C LEU A 884 -19.37 -14.49 -28.71
N CYS A 885 -18.20 -14.64 -29.32
CA CYS A 885 -18.06 -14.76 -30.77
C CYS A 885 -17.23 -15.99 -31.15
N THR A 886 -17.48 -16.52 -32.35
CA THR A 886 -16.54 -17.41 -33.06
C THR A 886 -15.84 -16.66 -34.18
N VAL A 887 -14.60 -17.05 -34.47
CA VAL A 887 -13.81 -16.53 -35.58
C VAL A 887 -13.41 -17.70 -36.47
N ASP A 888 -13.74 -17.60 -37.75
CA ASP A 888 -13.23 -18.52 -38.77
C ASP A 888 -11.78 -18.18 -39.07
N VAL A 889 -10.87 -19.14 -38.86
CA VAL A 889 -9.42 -18.90 -38.95
C VAL A 889 -8.90 -18.79 -40.38
N GLU A 890 -9.66 -19.25 -41.38
CA GLU A 890 -9.28 -19.18 -42.79
C GLU A 890 -9.71 -17.85 -43.43
N THR A 891 -10.90 -17.37 -43.07
CA THR A 891 -11.53 -16.18 -43.65
C THR A 891 -11.42 -14.94 -42.77
N GLY A 892 -11.22 -15.11 -41.46
CA GLY A 892 -11.24 -14.04 -40.45
C GLY A 892 -12.65 -13.54 -40.11
N GLU A 893 -13.70 -14.16 -40.67
CA GLU A 893 -15.10 -13.79 -40.41
C GLU A 893 -15.49 -14.08 -38.96
N ARG A 894 -16.28 -13.16 -38.40
CA ARG A 894 -16.71 -13.18 -36.99
C ARG A 894 -18.21 -13.42 -36.92
N GLU A 895 -18.62 -14.37 -36.11
CA GLU A 895 -20.03 -14.67 -35.84
C GLU A 895 -20.31 -14.47 -34.36
N THR A 896 -21.27 -13.59 -34.02
CA THR A 896 -21.73 -13.41 -32.64
C THR A 896 -22.70 -14.53 -32.27
N VAL A 897 -22.34 -15.30 -31.24
CA VAL A 897 -23.13 -16.43 -30.76
C VAL A 897 -24.08 -15.99 -29.63
N ALA A 898 -23.63 -15.12 -28.72
CA ALA A 898 -24.46 -14.62 -27.63
C ALA A 898 -24.06 -13.19 -27.21
N ILE A 899 -25.03 -12.43 -26.71
CA ILE A 899 -24.82 -11.12 -26.04
C ILE A 899 -25.18 -11.28 -24.57
N LEU A 900 -24.31 -10.78 -23.69
CA LEU A 900 -24.37 -10.96 -22.25
C LEU A 900 -24.47 -9.60 -21.53
N PRO A 901 -25.12 -9.54 -20.36
CA PRO A 901 -25.40 -8.29 -19.66
C PRO A 901 -24.20 -7.78 -18.84
N GLY A 902 -23.02 -7.66 -19.44
CA GLY A 902 -21.82 -7.19 -18.73
C GLY A 902 -20.55 -7.26 -19.56
N PHE A 903 -19.47 -6.66 -19.04
CA PHE A 903 -18.16 -6.71 -19.69
C PHE A 903 -17.61 -8.13 -19.57
N THR A 904 -17.55 -8.86 -20.68
CA THR A 904 -17.18 -10.28 -20.68
C THR A 904 -15.67 -10.46 -20.46
N ARG A 905 -15.28 -11.30 -19.50
CA ARG A 905 -13.88 -11.69 -19.23
C ARG A 905 -13.83 -13.08 -18.62
N GLY A 906 -12.81 -13.85 -18.99
CA GLY A 906 -12.71 -15.24 -18.60
C GLY A 906 -13.68 -16.11 -19.39
N LEU A 907 -13.14 -17.15 -20.03
CA LEU A 907 -13.90 -18.07 -20.86
C LEU A 907 -13.38 -19.48 -20.69
N SER A 908 -14.27 -20.41 -20.37
CA SER A 908 -13.96 -21.83 -20.30
C SER A 908 -15.15 -22.68 -20.72
N PHE A 909 -14.90 -23.92 -21.11
CA PHE A 909 -15.92 -24.79 -21.72
C PHE A 909 -15.99 -26.15 -21.03
N VAL A 910 -17.20 -26.71 -20.97
CA VAL A 910 -17.43 -28.14 -20.76
C VAL A 910 -18.47 -28.63 -21.76
N GLY A 911 -18.07 -29.53 -22.66
CA GLY A 911 -18.96 -30.03 -23.70
C GLY A 911 -19.53 -28.88 -24.56
N ASN A 912 -20.83 -28.65 -24.49
CA ASN A 912 -21.51 -27.59 -25.25
C ASN A 912 -21.83 -26.35 -24.40
N ILE A 913 -21.33 -26.27 -23.17
CA ILE A 913 -21.58 -25.15 -22.27
C ILE A 913 -20.33 -24.29 -22.18
N ALA A 914 -20.48 -23.00 -22.44
CA ALA A 914 -19.49 -21.97 -22.14
C ALA A 914 -19.78 -21.30 -20.81
N PHE A 915 -18.80 -21.23 -19.93
CA PHE A 915 -18.82 -20.43 -18.70
C PHE A 915 -18.06 -19.13 -18.94
N ILE A 916 -18.72 -18.00 -18.69
CA ILE A 916 -18.23 -16.67 -19.05
C ILE A 916 -18.35 -15.76 -17.83
N GLY A 917 -17.25 -15.13 -17.43
CA GLY A 917 -17.26 -14.12 -16.38
C GLY A 917 -17.74 -12.78 -16.92
N LEU A 918 -18.53 -12.06 -16.13
CA LEU A 918 -19.00 -10.72 -16.40
C LEU A 918 -18.53 -9.76 -15.31
N SER A 919 -18.21 -8.53 -15.72
CA SER A 919 -17.81 -7.44 -14.84
C SER A 919 -18.67 -6.20 -15.09
N LYS A 920 -18.87 -5.39 -14.04
CA LYS A 920 -19.47 -4.06 -14.18
C LYS A 920 -18.47 -3.12 -14.87
N VAL A 921 -18.98 -2.22 -15.71
CA VAL A 921 -18.15 -1.28 -16.47
C VAL A 921 -17.96 0.01 -15.64
N ARG A 922 -16.71 0.43 -15.42
CA ARG A 922 -16.38 1.72 -14.75
C ARG A 922 -16.41 2.87 -15.76
N GLU A 923 -17.18 3.92 -15.48
CA GLU A 923 -17.47 4.98 -16.45
C GLU A 923 -16.24 5.79 -16.94
N THR A 924 -15.14 5.85 -16.18
CA THR A 924 -13.97 6.69 -16.52
C THR A 924 -12.91 6.04 -17.42
N VAL A 925 -12.82 4.70 -17.47
CA VAL A 925 -11.81 3.97 -18.27
C VAL A 925 -12.40 3.34 -19.53
N PHE A 926 -13.70 3.03 -19.48
CA PHE A 926 -14.41 2.29 -20.52
C PHE A 926 -15.36 3.17 -21.33
N ASP A 927 -15.20 4.50 -21.23
CA ASP A 927 -15.97 5.46 -22.00
C ASP A 927 -15.75 5.25 -23.51
N GLY A 928 -16.84 5.38 -24.28
CA GLY A 928 -16.86 5.15 -25.74
C GLY A 928 -16.98 3.68 -26.21
N LEU A 929 -17.15 2.69 -25.32
CA LEU A 929 -17.38 1.30 -25.74
C LEU A 929 -18.84 1.03 -26.13
N PRO A 930 -19.11 0.13 -27.09
CA PRO A 930 -20.49 -0.22 -27.48
C PRO A 930 -21.40 -0.63 -26.30
N ILE A 931 -20.85 -1.35 -25.31
CA ILE A 931 -21.59 -1.82 -24.14
C ILE A 931 -22.02 -0.68 -23.19
N THR A 932 -21.35 0.48 -23.21
CA THR A 932 -21.76 1.63 -22.39
C THR A 932 -22.93 2.41 -23.00
N GLN A 933 -23.22 2.17 -24.28
CA GLN A 933 -24.32 2.79 -25.02
C GLN A 933 -25.66 2.04 -24.86
N ALA A 934 -25.63 0.81 -24.33
CA ALA A 934 -26.83 0.03 -24.08
C ALA A 934 -27.43 0.37 -22.70
N ASP A 935 -28.76 0.49 -22.64
CA ASP A 935 -29.56 0.73 -21.41
C ASP A 935 -29.66 -0.50 -20.49
N THR A 936 -29.02 -1.61 -20.86
CA THR A 936 -29.07 -2.87 -20.11
C THR A 936 -28.21 -2.78 -18.84
N PRO A 937 -28.72 -3.21 -17.66
CA PRO A 937 -27.93 -3.29 -16.44
C PRO A 937 -26.66 -4.13 -16.65
N ARG A 938 -25.51 -3.61 -16.19
CA ARG A 938 -24.22 -4.30 -16.28
C ARG A 938 -24.02 -5.10 -14.99
N GLU A 939 -24.01 -6.42 -15.12
CA GLU A 939 -23.96 -7.37 -14.02
C GLU A 939 -22.54 -7.94 -13.82
N CYS A 940 -22.30 -8.50 -12.63
CA CYS A 940 -21.04 -9.15 -12.28
C CYS A 940 -21.31 -10.58 -11.80
N GLY A 941 -20.57 -11.56 -12.31
CA GLY A 941 -20.80 -12.98 -12.02
C GLY A 941 -20.46 -13.89 -13.19
N VAL A 942 -20.89 -15.15 -13.14
CA VAL A 942 -20.61 -16.17 -14.16
C VAL A 942 -21.90 -16.59 -14.87
N TRP A 943 -21.88 -16.55 -16.20
CA TRP A 943 -22.97 -16.97 -17.07
C TRP A 943 -22.64 -18.28 -17.78
N ALA A 944 -23.62 -19.18 -17.85
CA ALA A 944 -23.55 -20.42 -18.63
C ALA A 944 -24.36 -20.26 -19.91
N VAL A 945 -23.72 -20.49 -21.07
CA VAL A 945 -24.31 -20.36 -22.40
C VAL A 945 -24.23 -21.68 -23.15
N ASP A 946 -25.33 -22.14 -23.76
CA ASP A 946 -25.29 -23.24 -24.71
C ASP A 946 -24.77 -22.74 -26.06
N ILE A 947 -23.60 -23.23 -26.46
CA ILE A 947 -22.86 -22.72 -27.62
C ILE A 947 -23.49 -23.10 -28.96
N ASN A 948 -24.42 -24.06 -28.99
CA ASN A 948 -25.11 -24.43 -30.22
C ASN A 948 -26.29 -23.49 -30.51
N THR A 949 -26.89 -22.92 -29.46
CA THR A 949 -28.10 -22.10 -29.58
C THR A 949 -27.85 -20.62 -29.27
N GLY A 950 -26.74 -20.29 -28.60
CA GLY A 950 -26.48 -18.95 -28.08
C GLY A 950 -27.29 -18.59 -26.84
N SER A 951 -28.08 -19.51 -26.29
CA SER A 951 -29.00 -19.24 -25.18
C SER A 951 -28.26 -19.25 -23.84
N ILE A 952 -28.57 -18.27 -22.99
CA ILE A 952 -28.17 -18.26 -21.57
C ILE A 952 -29.02 -19.32 -20.85
N VAL A 953 -28.38 -20.35 -20.32
CA VAL A 953 -29.04 -21.49 -19.65
C VAL A 953 -28.95 -21.43 -18.12
N GLY A 954 -28.12 -20.54 -17.58
CA GLY A 954 -28.07 -20.24 -16.16
C GLY A 954 -27.02 -19.18 -15.84
N PHE A 955 -27.07 -18.64 -14.62
CA PHE A 955 -26.05 -17.73 -14.11
C PHE A 955 -25.88 -17.85 -12.59
N MET A 956 -24.75 -17.34 -12.12
CA MET A 956 -24.47 -16.95 -10.74
C MET A 956 -23.98 -15.50 -10.75
N ARG A 957 -24.68 -14.60 -10.07
CA ARG A 957 -24.43 -13.16 -10.03
C ARG A 957 -24.06 -12.74 -8.62
N PHE A 958 -23.03 -11.91 -8.47
CA PHE A 958 -22.69 -11.30 -7.19
C PHE A 958 -23.59 -10.08 -6.91
N GLU A 959 -24.12 -9.96 -5.70
CA GLU A 959 -25.01 -8.85 -5.29
C GLU A 959 -24.30 -7.83 -4.41
N GLY A 960 -23.25 -8.23 -3.70
CA GLY A 960 -22.47 -7.35 -2.83
C GLY A 960 -21.27 -6.67 -3.52
N SER A 961 -20.12 -6.66 -2.84
CA SER A 961 -18.97 -5.81 -3.17
C SER A 961 -18.13 -6.29 -4.37
N VAL A 962 -18.38 -7.50 -4.88
CA VAL A 962 -17.67 -8.03 -6.06
C VAL A 962 -18.29 -7.45 -7.31
N THR A 963 -17.59 -6.49 -7.92
CA THR A 963 -18.06 -5.77 -9.12
C THR A 963 -17.24 -6.09 -10.37
N GLU A 964 -16.14 -6.84 -10.24
CA GLU A 964 -15.28 -7.20 -11.36
C GLU A 964 -14.69 -8.61 -11.19
N LEU A 965 -14.87 -9.44 -12.23
CA LEU A 965 -14.20 -10.72 -12.43
C LEU A 965 -13.10 -10.58 -13.48
N PHE A 966 -12.13 -11.50 -13.42
CA PHE A 966 -10.98 -11.48 -14.32
C PHE A 966 -10.87 -12.74 -15.18
N GLU A 967 -10.80 -13.92 -14.57
CA GLU A 967 -10.74 -15.21 -15.27
C GLU A 967 -11.80 -16.19 -14.74
N VAL A 968 -12.24 -17.12 -15.59
CA VAL A 968 -13.11 -18.25 -15.23
C VAL A 968 -12.47 -19.52 -15.77
N ALA A 969 -12.02 -20.39 -14.88
CA ALA A 969 -11.45 -21.69 -15.23
C ALA A 969 -12.35 -22.83 -14.74
N VAL A 970 -12.60 -23.80 -15.61
CA VAL A 970 -13.29 -25.05 -15.24
C VAL A 970 -12.32 -25.99 -14.53
N LEU A 971 -12.80 -26.62 -13.46
CA LEU A 971 -12.17 -27.74 -12.76
C LEU A 971 -12.93 -29.03 -13.12
N PRO A 972 -12.48 -29.78 -14.14
CA PRO A 972 -13.22 -30.92 -14.67
C PRO A 972 -13.13 -32.13 -13.75
N GLY A 973 -14.23 -32.86 -13.60
CA GLY A 973 -14.29 -34.06 -12.76
C GLY A 973 -14.22 -33.78 -11.27
N THR A 974 -14.49 -32.54 -10.86
CA THR A 974 -14.36 -32.08 -9.48
C THR A 974 -15.61 -31.28 -9.10
N GLN A 975 -16.41 -31.79 -8.18
CA GLN A 975 -17.64 -31.17 -7.70
C GLN A 975 -17.39 -30.26 -6.51
N TRP A 976 -16.45 -30.62 -5.63
CA TRP A 976 -16.24 -29.96 -4.35
C TRP A 976 -14.75 -29.75 -4.07
N PRO A 977 -14.09 -28.86 -4.84
CA PRO A 977 -12.67 -28.59 -4.68
C PRO A 977 -12.39 -27.81 -3.41
N GLU A 978 -11.19 -28.02 -2.88
CA GLU A 978 -10.53 -27.20 -1.90
C GLU A 978 -9.19 -26.70 -2.47
N LEU A 979 -8.76 -25.50 -2.07
CA LEU A 979 -7.45 -24.96 -2.42
C LEU A 979 -6.81 -24.40 -1.17
N VAL A 980 -5.60 -24.85 -0.87
CA VAL A 980 -4.84 -24.44 0.33
C VAL A 980 -3.96 -23.26 -0.02
N GLU A 981 -4.05 -22.19 0.76
CA GLU A 981 -3.24 -20.97 0.54
C GLU A 981 -1.75 -21.23 0.85
N PRO A 982 -0.82 -20.61 0.11
CA PRO A 982 0.59 -20.65 0.46
C PRO A 982 0.83 -20.14 1.90
N GLY A 983 1.55 -20.93 2.70
CA GLY A 983 1.84 -20.60 4.11
C GLY A 983 0.77 -21.04 5.13
N ALA A 984 -0.32 -21.69 4.69
CA ALA A 984 -1.30 -22.27 5.60
C ALA A 984 -0.70 -23.44 6.40
N GLU A 985 -1.11 -23.62 7.67
CA GLU A 985 -0.64 -24.69 8.56
C GLU A 985 -0.81 -26.09 7.95
N ALA A 986 -1.88 -26.30 7.17
CA ALA A 986 -2.12 -27.54 6.44
C ALA A 986 -0.98 -27.95 5.48
N THR A 987 -0.09 -27.02 5.10
CA THR A 987 1.09 -27.31 4.29
C THR A 987 2.26 -27.90 5.09
N ASN A 988 2.29 -27.74 6.42
CA ASN A 988 3.37 -28.23 7.27
C ASN A 988 3.44 -29.75 7.34
N ASP A 989 2.26 -30.40 7.29
CA ASP A 989 2.13 -31.85 7.46
C ASP A 989 1.74 -32.58 6.15
N ALA A 990 1.66 -31.87 5.02
CA ALA A 990 1.28 -32.42 3.72
C ALA A 990 2.50 -32.71 2.85
N PHE A 991 2.94 -33.98 2.85
CA PHE A 991 4.09 -34.43 2.06
C PHE A 991 3.66 -35.25 0.84
N VAL A 992 4.36 -35.07 -0.27
CA VAL A 992 4.23 -35.95 -1.45
C VAL A 992 5.58 -36.53 -1.79
N LEU A 993 5.63 -37.86 -1.78
CA LEU A 993 6.81 -38.66 -2.09
C LEU A 993 6.54 -39.51 -3.34
N SER A 994 7.59 -40.08 -3.92
CA SER A 994 7.43 -41.07 -4.99
C SER A 994 6.83 -42.36 -4.44
N ASP A 995 6.17 -43.14 -5.30
CA ASP A 995 5.61 -44.45 -4.92
C ASP A 995 6.66 -45.39 -4.32
N GLU A 996 7.92 -45.27 -4.71
CA GLU A 996 9.02 -46.04 -4.12
C GLU A 996 9.34 -45.58 -2.70
N ALA A 997 9.49 -44.27 -2.49
CA ALA A 997 9.78 -43.71 -1.17
C ALA A 997 8.60 -43.91 -0.19
N LEU A 998 7.36 -43.92 -0.69
CA LEU A 998 6.17 -44.20 0.12
C LEU A 998 6.19 -45.59 0.77
N LYS A 999 6.86 -46.58 0.15
CA LYS A 999 6.98 -47.94 0.73
C LYS A 999 7.82 -47.97 2.00
N ASP A 1000 8.73 -47.00 2.15
CA ASP A 1000 9.64 -46.88 3.29
C ASP A 1000 9.12 -45.88 4.34
N VAL A 1001 7.96 -45.25 4.12
CA VAL A 1001 7.36 -44.34 5.10
C VAL A 1001 6.81 -45.12 6.29
N ILE A 1002 7.42 -44.92 7.45
CA ILE A 1002 6.94 -45.46 8.72
C ILE A 1002 5.81 -44.55 9.22
N GLN A 1003 4.59 -45.08 9.26
CA GLN A 1003 3.45 -44.37 9.83
C GLN A 1003 3.66 -44.18 11.34
N PRO A 1004 3.52 -42.95 11.88
CA PRO A 1004 3.61 -42.71 13.31
C PRO A 1004 2.54 -43.54 14.04
N ALA A 1005 2.89 -44.09 15.21
CA ALA A 1005 1.95 -44.87 16.01
C ALA A 1005 0.70 -44.01 16.30
N LYS A 1006 -0.49 -44.47 15.85
CA LYS A 1006 -1.75 -43.82 16.19
C LYS A 1006 -1.81 -43.64 17.71
N LYS A 1007 -1.88 -42.39 18.19
CA LYS A 1007 -2.20 -42.11 19.59
C LYS A 1007 -3.52 -42.83 19.88
N ALA A 1008 -3.52 -43.73 20.86
CA ALA A 1008 -4.74 -44.32 21.36
C ALA A 1008 -5.58 -43.18 21.98
N ASP A 1009 -6.85 -43.13 21.60
CA ASP A 1009 -7.85 -42.09 21.91
C ASP A 1009 -7.86 -41.61 23.37
#